data_AF-A0A9W7DTC0-F1
#
_entry.id   AF-A0A9W7DTC0-F1
#
_cell.length_a   1.000
_cell.length_b   1.000
_cell.length_c   1.000
_cell.angle_alpha   90.00
_cell.angle_beta   90.00
_cell.angle_gamma   90.00
#
_symmetry.space_group_name_H-M   'P 1'
#
loop_
_entity.id
_entity.type
_entity.pdbx_description
1 polymer ?
#
loop_
_entity_poly.entity_id
_entity_poly.type
_entity_poly.pdbx_seq_one_letter_code
_entity_poly.pdbx_strand_id
1 'polypeptide(L)'
;MTNATTHPPPATGDGIDTSNIDGNWLEKDSLEYNRAEYDLEIAMAPLGLKPSGLSVWKVSSPVKEAHFKKTAKKKLHITSWSDFTKKSAQDLYSVCQDGITFDGKEGHIVTNGVVPFDGQHSLGDSCIVIMVDSIVGLSKVVDESKKYSVNNLPPGYDSLSLQKYAGGGDPNESAGSDLFSDTSSVGDVAHTNSSKEFIHKYQVFNETQLFPKYVMRFSLGSEDDKGESSEDVDVYDRRDFFDLEEWRAVTLREKMLQSSLAPPNRRDANLVAVTEAYKQTINVSKMQDPKVVGAQRVIRNTLSSIDDKVRQVNMSFAAGEESIIHAAKDAMDQLRNERDRKLNVLIATEGELRRKLQEIDFFEEHLVKMRTVAAELDYLRMWRSHTELRSEMFGDPNNPKGVIDKELKLIGNVQADMLNDHKMKTPKMEKASREMAEAMENKPPTPHSILKPTPPPIFVKPPRAKEFVPLPENIAIADRVDRFRLSAMSERKQRLVKKDIEVQQMFGQSRILTSVEDARSLFFSLPGKSVSISTHLLFQGGDVAATQDLVSPTIDDFYDSILETDSPTVFILKSGSYVFGGYACTPWRDGPGPSSGSPFFGGPKSFLFSVSCDLKVPYMGRARNVQREEALRAGGEEVPHEALRRGEGMVSFGEQDLVISDDLTACTTKLEGSYGVGLGEDEAKTFLAGSNVFPIDSIEIFEIIQ
;
A
#
# COMPACT_ATOMS: atom_id res chain seq x y z
N MET A 1 -21.49 -37.48 -50.91
CA MET A 1 -22.81 -36.90 -50.64
C MET A 1 -23.47 -37.77 -49.58
N THR A 2 -23.20 -37.45 -48.32
CA THR A 2 -23.80 -38.09 -47.14
C THR A 2 -24.37 -36.95 -46.32
N ASN A 3 -25.69 -36.96 -46.16
CA ASN A 3 -26.44 -35.93 -45.45
C ASN A 3 -26.00 -35.92 -43.99
N ALA A 4 -25.16 -34.95 -43.62
CA ALA A 4 -24.97 -34.57 -42.23
C ALA A 4 -26.26 -33.89 -41.78
N THR A 5 -27.00 -34.56 -40.90
CA THR A 5 -28.22 -34.02 -40.29
C THR A 5 -27.82 -32.83 -39.42
N THR A 6 -27.91 -31.62 -39.99
CA THR A 6 -27.77 -30.36 -39.28
C THR A 6 -28.98 -30.18 -38.37
N HIS A 7 -28.92 -30.80 -37.18
CA HIS A 7 -29.86 -30.48 -36.10
C HIS A 7 -29.37 -29.24 -35.34
N PRO A 8 -30.26 -28.27 -35.06
CA PRO A 8 -29.91 -27.06 -34.33
C PRO A 8 -29.62 -27.30 -32.83
N PRO A 9 -28.87 -26.40 -32.15
CA PRO A 9 -28.90 -26.28 -30.68
C PRO A 9 -29.42 -24.90 -30.19
N PRO A 10 -30.05 -24.79 -29.00
CA PRO A 10 -31.02 -25.69 -28.38
C PRO A 10 -32.46 -25.15 -28.58
N ALA A 11 -33.41 -26.03 -28.87
CA ALA A 11 -34.79 -25.78 -28.45
C ALA A 11 -34.85 -26.00 -26.92
N THR A 12 -34.64 -24.95 -26.13
CA THR A 12 -35.58 -24.71 -25.02
C THR A 12 -36.94 -24.45 -25.68
N GLY A 13 -38.05 -24.72 -25.02
CA GLY A 13 -39.40 -24.67 -25.61
C GLY A 13 -39.89 -23.32 -26.18
N ASP A 14 -38.99 -22.39 -26.55
CA ASP A 14 -39.23 -20.98 -26.85
C ASP A 14 -39.00 -20.57 -28.32
N GLY A 15 -38.79 -21.51 -29.25
CA GLY A 15 -38.90 -21.21 -30.69
C GLY A 15 -37.82 -20.29 -31.29
N ILE A 16 -36.57 -20.37 -30.84
CA ILE A 16 -35.44 -19.61 -31.40
C ILE A 16 -34.91 -20.30 -32.67
N ASP A 17 -34.80 -19.55 -33.78
CA ASP A 17 -34.24 -20.01 -35.05
C ASP A 17 -32.71 -20.19 -34.93
N THR A 18 -32.27 -21.41 -35.15
CA THR A 18 -30.96 -21.96 -34.78
C THR A 18 -30.21 -22.46 -36.02
N SER A 19 -30.71 -22.13 -37.21
CA SER A 19 -30.16 -22.49 -38.52
C SER A 19 -28.82 -21.81 -38.87
N ASN A 20 -28.33 -20.89 -38.03
CA ASN A 20 -27.21 -20.00 -38.34
C ASN A 20 -26.00 -20.11 -37.38
N ILE A 21 -25.95 -21.15 -36.53
CA ILE A 21 -24.83 -21.38 -35.60
C ILE A 21 -23.83 -22.32 -36.24
N ASP A 22 -22.61 -21.84 -36.47
CA ASP A 22 -21.50 -22.67 -36.93
C ASP A 22 -20.97 -23.53 -35.76
N GLY A 23 -21.30 -24.82 -35.79
CA GLY A 23 -20.82 -25.80 -34.81
C GLY A 23 -21.39 -27.19 -35.07
N ASN A 24 -20.90 -28.17 -34.31
CA ASN A 24 -21.38 -29.54 -34.45
C ASN A 24 -21.34 -30.29 -33.11
N TRP A 25 -22.32 -31.16 -32.90
CA TRP A 25 -22.27 -32.15 -31.83
C TRP A 25 -21.11 -33.11 -32.08
N LEU A 26 -20.36 -33.42 -31.03
CA LEU A 26 -19.33 -34.44 -31.07
C LEU A 26 -19.97 -35.82 -30.87
N GLU A 27 -19.52 -36.79 -31.66
CA GLU A 27 -19.91 -38.19 -31.49
C GLU A 27 -19.30 -38.75 -30.19
N LYS A 28 -20.07 -39.53 -29.43
CA LYS A 28 -19.64 -40.07 -28.12
C LYS A 28 -18.39 -40.94 -28.20
N ASP A 29 -18.17 -41.61 -29.32
CA ASP A 29 -16.99 -42.45 -29.52
C ASP A 29 -15.80 -41.69 -30.14
N SER A 30 -15.92 -40.38 -30.36
CA SER A 30 -14.85 -39.57 -30.94
C SER A 30 -13.75 -39.25 -29.92
N LEU A 31 -12.49 -39.21 -30.37
CA LEU A 31 -11.35 -38.84 -29.52
C LEU A 31 -11.48 -37.43 -28.93
N GLU A 32 -12.10 -36.51 -29.68
CA GLU A 32 -12.33 -35.14 -29.23
C GLU A 32 -13.37 -35.08 -28.10
N TYR A 33 -14.44 -35.88 -28.20
CA TYR A 33 -15.42 -36.04 -27.12
C TYR A 33 -14.78 -36.64 -25.87
N ASN A 34 -14.05 -37.74 -26.00
CA ASN A 34 -13.39 -38.41 -24.87
C ASN A 34 -12.40 -37.48 -24.15
N ARG A 35 -11.70 -36.64 -24.90
CA ARG A 35 -10.80 -35.64 -24.32
C ARG A 35 -11.56 -34.55 -23.57
N ALA A 36 -12.62 -34.02 -24.16
CA ALA A 36 -13.47 -33.02 -23.53
C ALA A 36 -14.12 -33.54 -22.24
N GLU A 37 -14.60 -34.78 -22.27
CA GLU A 37 -15.13 -35.51 -21.10
C GLU A 37 -14.05 -35.66 -20.02
N TYR A 38 -12.86 -36.12 -20.38
CA TYR A 38 -11.75 -36.28 -19.45
C TYR A 38 -11.30 -34.95 -18.82
N ASP A 39 -11.18 -33.89 -19.62
CA ASP A 39 -10.82 -32.55 -19.13
C ASP A 39 -11.87 -32.04 -18.12
N LEU A 40 -13.17 -32.29 -18.40
CA LEU A 40 -14.27 -31.97 -17.49
C LEU A 40 -14.23 -32.83 -16.21
N GLU A 41 -14.00 -34.14 -16.33
CA GLU A 41 -13.89 -35.04 -15.17
C GLU A 41 -12.73 -34.62 -14.25
N ILE A 42 -11.56 -34.25 -14.78
CA ILE A 42 -10.46 -33.73 -13.97
C ILE A 42 -10.87 -32.44 -13.26
N ALA A 43 -11.53 -31.53 -13.98
CA ALA A 43 -11.94 -30.25 -13.42
C ALA A 43 -13.06 -30.39 -12.36
N MET A 44 -13.84 -31.46 -12.40
CA MET A 44 -14.90 -31.76 -11.44
C MET A 44 -14.47 -32.71 -10.31
N ALA A 45 -13.36 -33.45 -10.47
CA ALA A 45 -12.91 -34.43 -9.49
C ALA A 45 -12.77 -33.89 -8.05
N PRO A 46 -12.26 -32.65 -7.81
CA PRO A 46 -12.19 -32.10 -6.45
C PRO A 46 -13.55 -31.86 -5.80
N LEU A 47 -14.61 -31.74 -6.60
CA LEU A 47 -15.97 -31.55 -6.12
C LEU A 47 -16.67 -32.86 -5.75
N GLY A 48 -16.08 -34.02 -6.10
CA GLY A 48 -16.68 -35.33 -5.89
C GLY A 48 -17.94 -35.57 -6.73
N LEU A 49 -18.12 -34.82 -7.82
CA LEU A 49 -19.28 -34.89 -8.70
C LEU A 49 -18.91 -35.60 -10.01
N LYS A 50 -19.80 -36.48 -10.49
CA LYS A 50 -19.66 -37.13 -11.80
C LYS A 50 -20.70 -36.58 -12.79
N PRO A 51 -20.28 -36.10 -13.97
CA PRO A 51 -21.23 -35.68 -15.00
C PRO A 51 -21.96 -36.92 -15.56
N SER A 52 -23.29 -36.87 -15.60
CA SER A 52 -24.13 -37.86 -16.28
C SER A 52 -24.83 -37.23 -17.49
N GLY A 53 -25.07 -38.02 -18.53
CA GLY A 53 -25.74 -37.53 -19.74
C GLY A 53 -24.97 -36.44 -20.50
N LEU A 54 -23.63 -36.49 -20.48
CA LEU A 54 -22.78 -35.49 -21.14
C LEU A 54 -23.08 -35.40 -22.65
N SER A 55 -23.19 -34.17 -23.10
CA SER A 55 -23.32 -33.80 -24.51
C SER A 55 -22.38 -32.63 -24.77
N VAL A 56 -21.55 -32.76 -25.82
CA VAL A 56 -20.50 -31.78 -26.14
C VAL A 56 -20.76 -31.20 -27.52
N TRP A 57 -20.92 -29.89 -27.55
CA TRP A 57 -21.04 -29.10 -28.77
C TRP A 57 -19.73 -28.36 -29.04
N LYS A 58 -19.16 -28.55 -30.23
CA LYS A 58 -17.97 -27.84 -30.67
C LYS A 58 -18.36 -26.53 -31.34
N VAL A 59 -17.81 -25.43 -30.82
CA VAL A 59 -17.99 -24.11 -31.41
C VAL A 59 -17.04 -23.97 -32.59
N SER A 60 -17.57 -23.65 -33.78
CA SER A 60 -16.78 -23.44 -34.98
C SER A 60 -16.90 -21.98 -35.40
N SER A 61 -15.85 -21.18 -35.24
CA SER A 61 -15.84 -19.81 -35.75
C SER A 61 -14.48 -19.52 -36.37
N PRO A 62 -14.29 -19.80 -37.68
CA PRO A 62 -12.98 -19.69 -38.33
C PRO A 62 -12.37 -18.28 -38.22
N VAL A 63 -13.23 -17.25 -38.29
CA VAL A 63 -12.81 -15.84 -38.19
C VAL A 63 -12.25 -15.54 -36.80
N LYS A 64 -12.97 -15.92 -35.74
CA LYS A 64 -12.51 -15.68 -34.37
C LYS A 64 -11.32 -16.53 -33.99
N GLU A 65 -11.28 -17.78 -34.45
CA GLU A 65 -10.13 -18.64 -34.24
C GLU A 65 -8.86 -18.03 -34.85
N ALA A 66 -8.97 -17.43 -36.04
CA ALA A 66 -7.86 -16.70 -36.66
C ALA A 66 -7.45 -15.46 -35.86
N HIS A 67 -8.41 -14.68 -35.34
CA HIS A 67 -8.12 -13.54 -34.46
C HIS A 67 -7.44 -13.97 -33.17
N PHE A 68 -7.95 -14.99 -32.50
CA PHE A 68 -7.40 -15.56 -31.29
C PHE A 68 -5.96 -16.05 -31.52
N LYS A 69 -5.71 -16.85 -32.57
CA LYS A 69 -4.36 -17.34 -32.92
C LYS A 69 -3.37 -16.21 -33.20
N LYS A 70 -3.83 -15.11 -33.80
CA LYS A 70 -3.00 -13.93 -34.04
C LYS A 70 -2.59 -13.26 -32.73
N THR A 71 -3.53 -13.08 -31.80
CA THR A 71 -3.29 -12.47 -30.48
C THR A 71 -2.46 -13.38 -29.57
N ALA A 72 -2.62 -14.70 -29.67
CA ALA A 72 -1.90 -15.69 -28.86
C ALA A 72 -0.39 -15.76 -29.15
N LYS A 73 0.07 -15.20 -30.28
CA LYS A 73 1.46 -15.31 -30.71
C LYS A 73 2.42 -14.69 -29.69
N LYS A 74 3.30 -15.52 -29.12
CA LYS A 74 4.29 -15.18 -28.07
C LYS A 74 3.69 -14.81 -26.70
N LYS A 75 2.42 -15.10 -26.46
CA LYS A 75 1.77 -14.89 -25.15
C LYS A 75 1.44 -16.24 -24.51
N LEU A 76 1.40 -16.26 -23.18
CA LEU A 76 0.95 -17.42 -22.42
C LEU A 76 -0.54 -17.66 -22.69
N HIS A 77 -0.90 -18.89 -23.06
CA HIS A 77 -2.28 -19.33 -23.25
C HIS A 77 -2.58 -20.49 -22.31
N ILE A 78 -3.82 -20.56 -21.82
CA ILE A 78 -4.30 -21.59 -20.90
C ILE A 78 -5.71 -22.03 -21.29
N THR A 79 -6.08 -23.27 -20.99
CA THR A 79 -7.49 -23.72 -21.06
C THR A 79 -8.19 -23.33 -19.76
N SER A 80 -9.41 -22.84 -19.85
CA SER A 80 -10.17 -22.31 -18.72
C SER A 80 -11.65 -22.64 -18.82
N TRP A 81 -12.36 -22.44 -17.71
CA TRP A 81 -13.77 -22.76 -17.55
C TRP A 81 -14.58 -21.52 -17.19
N SER A 82 -15.78 -21.44 -17.75
CA SER A 82 -16.79 -20.45 -17.40
C SER A 82 -18.14 -21.16 -17.19
N ASP A 83 -18.80 -20.91 -16.05
CA ASP A 83 -20.13 -21.43 -15.76
C ASP A 83 -21.21 -20.59 -16.47
N PHE A 84 -22.09 -21.28 -17.18
CA PHE A 84 -23.20 -20.69 -17.94
C PHE A 84 -24.56 -21.27 -17.51
N THR A 85 -24.62 -22.03 -16.42
CA THR A 85 -25.82 -22.75 -15.99
C THR A 85 -27.01 -21.84 -15.70
N LYS A 86 -26.76 -20.62 -15.18
CA LYS A 86 -27.81 -19.63 -14.85
C LYS A 86 -28.11 -18.63 -15.98
N LYS A 87 -27.45 -18.75 -17.14
CA LYS A 87 -27.59 -17.80 -18.26
C LYS A 87 -28.76 -18.19 -19.16
N SER A 88 -29.32 -17.22 -19.88
CA SER A 88 -30.44 -17.47 -20.77
C SER A 88 -29.97 -18.22 -22.04
N ALA A 89 -30.90 -18.88 -22.74
CA ALA A 89 -30.59 -19.52 -24.02
C ALA A 89 -30.06 -18.51 -25.06
N GLN A 90 -30.51 -17.25 -24.99
CA GLN A 90 -30.05 -16.18 -25.85
C GLN A 90 -28.58 -15.79 -25.58
N ASP A 91 -28.15 -15.83 -24.32
CA ASP A 91 -26.75 -15.57 -23.95
C ASP A 91 -25.83 -16.70 -24.44
N LEU A 92 -26.31 -17.95 -24.38
CA LEU A 92 -25.54 -19.08 -24.90
C LEU A 92 -25.41 -18.99 -26.44
N TYR A 93 -26.49 -18.59 -27.11
CA TYR A 93 -26.50 -18.36 -28.55
C TYR A 93 -25.49 -17.27 -28.96
N SER A 94 -25.50 -16.13 -28.26
CA SER A 94 -24.54 -15.05 -28.53
C SER A 94 -23.10 -15.48 -28.25
N VAL A 95 -22.83 -16.31 -27.24
CA VAL A 95 -21.48 -16.84 -27.01
C VAL A 95 -21.00 -17.72 -28.16
N CYS A 96 -21.86 -18.57 -28.71
CA CYS A 96 -21.52 -19.40 -29.86
C CYS A 96 -21.30 -18.54 -31.12
N GLN A 97 -22.19 -17.57 -31.39
CA GLN A 97 -22.16 -16.77 -32.61
C GLN A 97 -21.16 -15.62 -32.57
N ASP A 98 -21.11 -14.86 -31.47
CA ASP A 98 -20.38 -13.59 -31.29
C ASP A 98 -19.20 -13.70 -30.31
N GLY A 99 -19.16 -14.78 -29.53
CA GLY A 99 -18.06 -15.06 -28.60
C GLY A 99 -18.39 -14.52 -27.21
N ILE A 100 -17.43 -14.60 -26.29
CA ILE A 100 -17.65 -14.06 -24.94
C ILE A 100 -17.44 -12.55 -24.98
N THR A 101 -18.55 -11.81 -25.06
CA THR A 101 -18.56 -10.34 -25.02
C THR A 101 -18.73 -9.83 -23.61
N PHE A 102 -18.00 -8.76 -23.24
CA PHE A 102 -18.08 -8.16 -21.91
C PHE A 102 -17.67 -6.68 -21.95
N ASP A 103 -18.08 -5.90 -20.94
CA ASP A 103 -17.61 -4.52 -20.82
C ASP A 103 -16.10 -4.54 -20.58
N GLY A 104 -15.33 -4.08 -21.57
CA GLY A 104 -13.88 -4.00 -21.50
C GLY A 104 -13.36 -3.19 -20.31
N LYS A 105 -14.22 -2.40 -19.65
CA LYS A 105 -13.87 -1.72 -18.40
C LYS A 105 -13.72 -2.67 -17.23
N GLU A 106 -14.65 -3.59 -17.00
CA GLU A 106 -14.62 -4.51 -15.86
C GLU A 106 -13.88 -5.81 -16.19
N GLY A 107 -13.76 -6.17 -17.47
CA GLY A 107 -13.10 -7.42 -17.86
C GLY A 107 -13.91 -8.68 -17.54
N HIS A 108 -13.38 -9.83 -17.93
CA HIS A 108 -14.00 -11.14 -17.71
C HIS A 108 -13.09 -12.05 -16.90
N ILE A 109 -13.66 -12.74 -15.92
CA ILE A 109 -12.94 -13.67 -15.05
C ILE A 109 -13.06 -15.08 -15.63
N VAL A 110 -11.92 -15.71 -15.87
CA VAL A 110 -11.80 -17.11 -16.28
C VAL A 110 -11.09 -17.93 -15.20
N THR A 111 -11.45 -19.20 -15.06
CA THR A 111 -10.88 -20.08 -14.04
C THR A 111 -10.12 -21.24 -14.69
N ASN A 112 -8.89 -21.49 -14.27
CA ASN A 112 -8.08 -22.65 -14.66
C ASN A 112 -8.00 -23.63 -13.49
N GLY A 113 -8.23 -24.92 -13.78
CA GLY A 113 -8.32 -25.98 -12.77
C GLY A 113 -9.76 -26.43 -12.53
N VAL A 114 -10.29 -26.17 -11.34
CA VAL A 114 -11.67 -26.56 -10.96
C VAL A 114 -12.72 -25.72 -11.68
N VAL A 115 -13.83 -26.35 -12.09
CA VAL A 115 -14.99 -25.65 -12.66
C VAL A 115 -15.60 -24.70 -11.61
N PRO A 116 -15.79 -23.41 -11.92
CA PRO A 116 -16.31 -22.44 -10.97
C PRO A 116 -17.83 -22.59 -10.83
N PHE A 117 -18.30 -23.42 -9.90
CA PHE A 117 -19.72 -23.45 -9.53
C PHE A 117 -20.00 -22.44 -8.42
N ASP A 118 -21.02 -21.61 -8.60
CA ASP A 118 -21.45 -20.60 -7.62
C ASP A 118 -22.25 -21.20 -6.43
N GLY A 119 -21.95 -22.44 -6.03
CA GLY A 119 -22.41 -23.05 -4.77
C GLY A 119 -23.89 -23.38 -4.64
N GLN A 120 -24.68 -23.38 -5.72
CA GLN A 120 -26.15 -23.56 -5.68
C GLN A 120 -26.70 -24.76 -6.47
N HIS A 121 -25.86 -25.68 -6.93
CA HIS A 121 -26.34 -26.81 -7.75
C HIS A 121 -26.75 -28.00 -6.88
N SER A 122 -27.98 -28.47 -7.06
CA SER A 122 -28.47 -29.74 -6.50
C SER A 122 -28.13 -30.92 -7.42
N LEU A 123 -28.08 -32.13 -6.84
CA LEU A 123 -28.09 -33.35 -7.63
C LEU A 123 -29.33 -33.38 -8.54
N GLY A 124 -29.13 -33.73 -9.80
CA GLY A 124 -30.16 -33.75 -10.84
C GLY A 124 -30.28 -32.46 -11.66
N ASP A 125 -29.61 -31.38 -11.26
CA ASP A 125 -29.62 -30.13 -12.04
C ASP A 125 -28.92 -30.33 -13.39
N SER A 126 -29.51 -29.75 -14.45
CA SER A 126 -28.83 -29.65 -15.76
C SER A 126 -27.83 -28.50 -15.71
N CYS A 127 -26.55 -28.83 -15.81
CA CYS A 127 -25.46 -27.86 -15.85
C CYS A 127 -25.03 -27.56 -17.28
N ILE A 128 -24.61 -26.32 -17.52
CA ILE A 128 -24.03 -25.88 -18.79
C ILE A 128 -22.73 -25.14 -18.48
N VAL A 129 -21.61 -25.67 -18.98
CA VAL A 129 -20.29 -25.08 -18.81
C VAL A 129 -19.63 -24.89 -20.17
N ILE A 130 -18.81 -23.84 -20.28
CA ILE A 130 -18.07 -23.54 -21.50
C ILE A 130 -16.59 -23.68 -21.21
N MET A 131 -15.91 -24.48 -22.05
CA MET A 131 -14.47 -24.57 -22.05
C MET A 131 -13.91 -23.51 -23.01
N VAL A 132 -13.04 -22.66 -22.48
CA VAL A 132 -12.53 -21.45 -23.15
C VAL A 132 -11.01 -21.52 -23.23
N ASP A 133 -10.45 -21.35 -24.43
CA ASP A 133 -9.03 -21.08 -24.58
C ASP A 133 -8.78 -19.59 -24.29
N SER A 134 -7.90 -19.30 -23.34
CA SER A 134 -7.68 -17.96 -22.77
C SER A 134 -6.24 -17.50 -22.89
N ILE A 135 -6.01 -16.27 -23.36
CA ILE A 135 -4.69 -15.64 -23.49
C ILE A 135 -4.45 -14.75 -22.28
N VAL A 136 -3.61 -15.21 -21.36
CA VAL A 136 -3.27 -14.48 -20.12
C VAL A 136 -2.00 -13.65 -20.23
N GLY A 137 -1.05 -14.03 -21.09
CA GLY A 137 0.18 -13.25 -21.30
C GLY A 137 0.98 -13.01 -20.01
N LEU A 138 1.51 -11.79 -19.84
CA LEU A 138 2.14 -11.39 -18.59
C LEU A 138 1.08 -10.91 -17.58
N SER A 139 0.88 -11.67 -16.50
CA SER A 139 -0.15 -11.36 -15.50
C SER A 139 0.40 -10.63 -14.28
N LYS A 140 -0.33 -9.63 -13.80
CA LYS A 140 -0.06 -8.99 -12.50
C LYS A 140 -0.87 -9.68 -11.41
N VAL A 141 -0.21 -10.09 -10.32
CA VAL A 141 -0.90 -10.69 -9.17
C VAL A 141 -1.61 -9.59 -8.39
N VAL A 142 -2.89 -9.81 -8.09
CA VAL A 142 -3.74 -8.88 -7.35
C VAL A 142 -4.69 -9.66 -6.44
N ASP A 143 -5.24 -8.97 -5.43
CA ASP A 143 -6.16 -9.55 -4.46
C ASP A 143 -7.56 -9.75 -5.09
N GLU A 144 -8.10 -10.97 -5.04
CA GLU A 144 -9.43 -11.32 -5.56
C GLU A 144 -10.58 -10.53 -4.91
N SER A 145 -10.39 -10.01 -3.69
CA SER A 145 -11.46 -9.30 -2.97
C SER A 145 -11.82 -7.93 -3.57
N LYS A 146 -10.92 -7.34 -4.36
CA LYS A 146 -11.07 -5.99 -4.92
C LYS A 146 -11.58 -6.06 -6.36
N LYS A 147 -12.40 -5.08 -6.74
CA LYS A 147 -12.81 -4.91 -8.14
C LYS A 147 -11.73 -4.16 -8.91
N TYR A 148 -11.33 -4.71 -10.05
CA TYR A 148 -10.37 -4.07 -10.95
C TYR A 148 -11.03 -3.69 -12.26
N SER A 149 -10.58 -2.58 -12.80
CA SER A 149 -10.90 -2.12 -14.14
C SER A 149 -9.67 -2.15 -15.05
N VAL A 150 -9.86 -2.01 -16.36
CA VAL A 150 -8.76 -1.92 -17.33
C VAL A 150 -7.73 -0.83 -16.99
N ASN A 151 -8.17 0.26 -16.33
CA ASN A 151 -7.28 1.34 -15.89
C ASN A 151 -6.30 0.90 -14.79
N ASN A 152 -6.58 -0.22 -14.11
CA ASN A 152 -5.71 -0.78 -13.08
C ASN A 152 -4.61 -1.69 -13.66
N LEU A 153 -4.63 -1.98 -14.97
CA LEU A 153 -3.63 -2.80 -15.65
C LEU A 153 -2.39 -1.96 -16.00
N PRO A 154 -1.22 -2.19 -15.37
CA PRO A 154 -0.04 -1.38 -15.67
C PRO A 154 0.50 -1.63 -17.08
N PRO A 155 1.22 -0.66 -17.67
CA PRO A 155 1.84 -0.83 -18.97
C PRO A 155 2.75 -2.06 -19.00
N GLY A 156 2.57 -2.94 -19.99
CA GLY A 156 3.37 -4.15 -20.17
C GLY A 156 2.73 -5.45 -19.64
N TYR A 157 1.62 -5.36 -18.90
CA TYR A 157 0.83 -6.53 -18.48
C TYR A 157 -0.35 -6.78 -19.42
N ASP A 158 -0.74 -8.06 -19.56
CA ASP A 158 -1.81 -8.53 -20.44
C ASP A 158 -3.07 -8.99 -19.68
N SER A 159 -2.93 -9.36 -18.40
CA SER A 159 -4.05 -9.80 -17.56
C SER A 159 -3.76 -9.59 -16.07
N LEU A 160 -4.77 -9.81 -15.21
CA LEU A 160 -4.60 -9.88 -13.75
C LEU A 160 -4.77 -11.33 -13.29
N SER A 161 -3.92 -11.77 -12.38
CA SER A 161 -4.03 -13.06 -11.68
C SER A 161 -4.61 -12.79 -10.30
N LEU A 162 -5.82 -13.30 -10.05
CA LEU A 162 -6.55 -13.09 -8.81
C LEU A 162 -6.16 -14.18 -7.81
N GLN A 163 -5.61 -13.78 -6.67
CA GLN A 163 -5.27 -14.71 -5.58
C GLN A 163 -6.08 -14.38 -4.33
N LYS A 164 -6.60 -15.44 -3.68
CA LYS A 164 -7.17 -15.34 -2.34
C LYS A 164 -6.04 -15.33 -1.33
N TYR A 165 -5.86 -14.20 -0.66
CA TYR A 165 -4.99 -14.17 0.50
C TYR A 165 -5.74 -14.85 1.66
N ALA A 166 -5.26 -16.02 2.09
CA ALA A 166 -5.81 -16.80 3.21
C ALA A 166 -5.51 -16.07 4.53
N GLY A 167 -6.30 -15.03 4.78
CA GLY A 167 -6.13 -14.08 5.85
C GLY A 167 -6.64 -12.74 5.35
N GLY A 168 -7.80 -12.33 5.85
CA GLY A 168 -8.32 -10.97 5.66
C GLY A 168 -7.49 -9.92 6.44
N GLY A 169 -6.16 -10.03 6.39
CA GLY A 169 -5.20 -9.00 6.75
C GLY A 169 -4.61 -8.48 5.44
N ASP A 170 -4.90 -7.23 5.12
CA ASP A 170 -4.47 -6.58 3.87
C ASP A 170 -2.93 -6.65 3.74
N PRO A 171 -2.37 -7.20 2.64
CA PRO A 171 -0.92 -7.38 2.45
C PRO A 171 -0.12 -6.08 2.35
N ASN A 172 -0.77 -4.92 2.44
CA ASN A 172 -0.11 -3.60 2.52
C ASN A 172 0.22 -3.17 3.96
N GLU A 173 0.02 -4.03 4.97
CA GLU A 173 0.33 -3.75 6.38
C GLU A 173 1.75 -4.12 6.82
N SER A 174 2.66 -4.42 5.89
CA SER A 174 4.07 -4.70 6.22
C SER A 174 5.01 -4.44 5.05
N ALA A 175 5.34 -3.17 4.81
CA ALA A 175 6.57 -2.80 4.14
C ALA A 175 7.01 -1.40 4.58
N GLY A 176 7.75 -1.35 5.69
CA GLY A 176 8.43 -0.16 6.18
C GLY A 176 9.00 -0.37 7.58
N SER A 177 10.15 -1.08 7.64
CA SER A 177 10.97 -1.33 8.84
C SER A 177 10.28 -2.17 9.92
N ASP A 178 10.25 -3.50 9.84
CA ASP A 178 11.38 -4.30 10.35
C ASP A 178 11.41 -5.69 9.67
N LEU A 179 11.57 -5.74 8.35
CA LEU A 179 11.56 -6.99 7.57
C LEU A 179 12.89 -7.30 6.87
N PHE A 180 14.01 -7.12 7.57
CA PHE A 180 15.33 -7.57 7.09
C PHE A 180 16.18 -8.35 8.11
N SER A 181 15.70 -8.59 9.34
CA SER A 181 16.49 -9.32 10.34
C SER A 181 16.16 -10.81 10.51
N ASP A 182 15.06 -11.34 9.97
CA ASP A 182 14.63 -12.73 10.25
C ASP A 182 14.25 -13.59 9.02
N THR A 183 14.78 -13.31 7.83
CA THR A 183 14.55 -14.15 6.64
C THR A 183 15.46 -15.38 6.53
N SER A 184 16.06 -15.86 7.62
CA SER A 184 16.78 -17.15 7.63
C SER A 184 15.87 -18.38 7.82
N SER A 185 14.54 -18.25 7.74
CA SER A 185 13.59 -19.39 7.80
C SER A 185 12.51 -19.41 6.71
N VAL A 186 12.77 -18.80 5.54
CA VAL A 186 11.88 -18.89 4.35
C VAL A 186 11.97 -20.27 3.67
N GLY A 187 11.90 -21.33 4.45
CA GLY A 187 11.79 -22.72 3.98
C GLY A 187 10.37 -23.29 4.08
N ASP A 188 9.48 -22.69 4.89
CA ASP A 188 8.24 -23.38 5.32
C ASP A 188 6.91 -22.62 5.07
N VAL A 189 6.91 -21.50 4.33
CA VAL A 189 5.66 -20.80 3.94
C VAL A 189 5.19 -21.17 2.52
N ALA A 190 5.80 -22.19 1.92
CA ALA A 190 5.16 -22.93 0.83
C ALA A 190 4.25 -24.01 1.44
N HIS A 191 2.93 -23.88 1.23
CA HIS A 191 1.89 -24.88 1.48
C HIS A 191 1.16 -24.91 2.83
N THR A 192 0.70 -23.77 3.36
CA THR A 192 -0.55 -23.79 4.17
C THR A 192 -1.78 -23.82 3.26
N ASN A 193 -1.84 -24.87 2.42
CA ASN A 193 -3.00 -25.26 1.63
C ASN A 193 -4.11 -25.76 2.59
N SER A 194 -5.01 -24.87 3.00
CA SER A 194 -6.32 -25.27 3.55
C SER A 194 -7.43 -25.36 2.49
N SER A 195 -7.14 -25.10 1.22
CA SER A 195 -7.97 -25.58 0.11
C SER A 195 -7.12 -26.52 -0.74
N LYS A 196 -7.52 -27.79 -0.80
CA LYS A 196 -6.90 -28.85 -1.61
C LYS A 196 -7.17 -28.66 -3.13
N GLU A 197 -7.63 -27.49 -3.54
CA GLU A 197 -8.26 -27.27 -4.84
C GLU A 197 -7.37 -26.36 -5.70
N PHE A 198 -6.94 -26.89 -6.84
CA PHE A 198 -6.18 -26.15 -7.84
C PHE A 198 -7.10 -25.19 -8.58
N ILE A 199 -7.22 -23.95 -8.09
CA ILE A 199 -8.09 -22.91 -8.67
C ILE A 199 -7.28 -21.65 -8.91
N HIS A 200 -7.01 -21.34 -10.18
CA HIS A 200 -6.39 -20.10 -10.59
C HIS A 200 -7.37 -19.24 -11.37
N LYS A 201 -7.61 -18.02 -10.90
CA LYS A 201 -8.53 -17.07 -11.54
C LYS A 201 -7.74 -15.98 -12.26
N TYR A 202 -8.16 -15.68 -13.49
CA TYR A 202 -7.54 -14.63 -14.30
C TYR A 202 -8.61 -13.67 -14.79
N GLN A 203 -8.33 -12.38 -14.74
CA GLN A 203 -9.18 -11.33 -15.29
C GLN A 203 -8.55 -10.80 -16.57
N VAL A 204 -9.27 -10.92 -17.68
CA VAL A 204 -8.86 -10.42 -19.01
C VAL A 204 -9.74 -9.24 -19.42
N PHE A 205 -9.19 -8.30 -20.19
CA PHE A 205 -9.88 -7.05 -20.54
C PHE A 205 -10.22 -6.93 -22.02
N ASN A 206 -9.76 -7.87 -22.85
CA ASN A 206 -10.02 -7.86 -24.28
C ASN A 206 -10.70 -9.16 -24.71
N GLU A 207 -11.82 -9.05 -25.40
CA GLU A 207 -12.63 -10.16 -25.89
C GLU A 207 -11.83 -11.11 -26.80
N THR A 208 -10.88 -10.57 -27.57
CA THR A 208 -10.00 -11.40 -28.43
C THR A 208 -9.03 -12.29 -27.65
N GLN A 209 -8.95 -12.14 -26.32
CA GLN A 209 -8.21 -13.02 -25.43
C GLN A 209 -8.96 -14.32 -25.13
N LEU A 210 -10.25 -14.42 -25.46
CA LEU A 210 -11.09 -15.56 -25.14
C LEU A 210 -11.61 -16.22 -26.42
N PHE A 211 -11.55 -17.54 -26.47
CA PHE A 211 -12.15 -18.33 -27.53
C PHE A 211 -12.96 -19.49 -26.95
N PRO A 212 -14.30 -19.47 -27.02
CA PRO A 212 -15.12 -20.59 -26.57
C PRO A 212 -14.90 -21.77 -27.51
N LYS A 213 -14.49 -22.91 -26.96
CA LYS A 213 -14.11 -24.09 -27.73
C LYS A 213 -15.18 -25.17 -27.70
N TYR A 214 -15.65 -25.52 -26.50
CA TYR A 214 -16.70 -26.51 -26.30
C TYR A 214 -17.77 -25.97 -25.36
N VAL A 215 -19.03 -26.23 -25.71
CA VAL A 215 -20.19 -26.08 -24.81
C VAL A 215 -20.57 -27.47 -24.35
N MET A 216 -20.56 -27.69 -23.04
CA MET A 216 -20.82 -29.00 -22.43
C MET A 216 -22.08 -28.91 -21.59
N ARG A 217 -23.02 -29.83 -21.85
CA ARG A 217 -24.25 -29.98 -21.07
C ARG A 217 -24.30 -31.38 -20.46
N PHE A 218 -24.58 -31.44 -19.17
CA PHE A 218 -24.70 -32.68 -18.42
C PHE A 218 -25.66 -32.47 -17.23
N SER A 219 -25.99 -33.54 -16.54
CA SER A 219 -26.66 -33.52 -15.24
C SER A 219 -25.70 -33.99 -14.15
N LEU A 220 -25.87 -33.49 -12.92
CA LEU A 220 -25.12 -33.96 -11.76
C LEU A 220 -25.77 -35.24 -11.20
N GLY A 221 -25.10 -36.39 -11.32
CA GLY A 221 -25.59 -37.66 -10.77
C GLY A 221 -25.12 -37.92 -9.33
N SER A 222 -25.88 -38.71 -8.56
CA SER A 222 -25.37 -39.43 -7.38
C SER A 222 -24.63 -40.68 -7.83
N GLU A 223 -23.66 -41.13 -7.03
CA GLU A 223 -22.94 -42.39 -7.25
C GLU A 223 -23.85 -43.64 -7.25
N ASP A 224 -25.14 -43.50 -6.91
CA ASP A 224 -26.09 -44.60 -6.70
C ASP A 224 -26.84 -45.07 -7.95
N ASP A 225 -26.54 -44.55 -9.14
CA ASP A 225 -27.07 -45.10 -10.38
C ASP A 225 -26.31 -46.40 -10.73
N LYS A 226 -26.54 -47.44 -9.91
CA LYS A 226 -26.33 -48.84 -10.26
C LYS A 226 -27.24 -49.13 -11.43
N GLY A 227 -26.70 -48.92 -12.63
CA GLY A 227 -27.35 -49.26 -13.88
C GLY A 227 -28.02 -50.62 -13.76
N GLU A 228 -29.31 -50.62 -14.10
CA GLU A 228 -30.10 -51.82 -14.34
C GLU A 228 -29.26 -52.78 -15.18
N SER A 229 -29.03 -53.97 -14.62
CA SER A 229 -28.46 -55.09 -15.34
C SER A 229 -29.42 -55.46 -16.46
N SER A 230 -29.21 -54.93 -17.65
CA SER A 230 -29.94 -55.38 -18.84
C SER A 230 -29.50 -56.81 -19.16
N GLU A 231 -30.48 -57.68 -19.07
CA GLU A 231 -30.53 -59.05 -19.57
C GLU A 231 -30.00 -59.14 -21.03
N ASP A 232 -29.35 -60.27 -21.34
CA ASP A 232 -29.06 -60.78 -22.69
C ASP A 232 -28.53 -59.78 -23.73
N VAL A 233 -27.41 -59.10 -23.43
CA VAL A 233 -26.58 -58.47 -24.48
C VAL A 233 -25.99 -59.58 -25.36
N ASP A 234 -26.34 -59.57 -26.64
CA ASP A 234 -25.84 -60.47 -27.67
C ASP A 234 -24.31 -60.57 -27.58
N VAL A 235 -23.77 -61.79 -27.58
CA VAL A 235 -22.33 -62.07 -27.36
C VAL A 235 -21.46 -61.29 -28.36
N TYR A 236 -22.01 -60.95 -29.52
CA TYR A 236 -21.33 -60.21 -30.58
C TYR A 236 -21.14 -58.72 -30.30
N ASP A 237 -21.93 -58.13 -29.41
CA ASP A 237 -21.88 -56.70 -29.08
C ASP A 237 -21.12 -56.42 -27.76
N ARG A 238 -20.57 -57.47 -27.13
CA ARG A 238 -19.65 -57.34 -26.00
C ARG A 238 -18.33 -56.71 -26.46
N ARG A 239 -17.92 -55.63 -25.77
CA ARG A 239 -16.67 -54.89 -26.00
C ARG A 239 -15.49 -55.57 -25.27
N ASP A 240 -15.16 -56.80 -25.68
CA ASP A 240 -14.14 -57.63 -25.02
C ASP A 240 -12.70 -57.34 -25.51
N PHE A 241 -12.54 -56.61 -26.62
CA PHE A 241 -11.25 -56.29 -27.23
C PHE A 241 -10.96 -54.80 -27.21
N PHE A 242 -9.69 -54.43 -27.15
CA PHE A 242 -9.22 -53.04 -27.19
C PHE A 242 -8.26 -52.84 -28.35
N ASP A 243 -8.53 -51.81 -29.16
CA ASP A 243 -7.64 -51.39 -30.25
C ASP A 243 -6.63 -50.37 -29.73
N LEU A 244 -5.35 -50.75 -29.75
CA LEU A 244 -4.23 -49.91 -29.29
C LEU A 244 -3.87 -48.78 -30.27
N GLU A 245 -4.26 -48.86 -31.54
CA GLU A 245 -4.04 -47.80 -32.52
C GLU A 245 -5.13 -46.73 -32.41
N GLU A 246 -6.38 -47.16 -32.33
CA GLU A 246 -7.55 -46.25 -32.29
C GLU A 246 -7.96 -45.88 -30.85
N TRP A 247 -7.34 -46.49 -29.84
CA TRP A 247 -7.61 -46.29 -28.40
C TRP A 247 -9.08 -46.42 -28.03
N ARG A 248 -9.78 -47.36 -28.66
CA ARG A 248 -11.20 -47.63 -28.42
C ARG A 248 -11.46 -49.10 -28.16
N ALA A 249 -12.48 -49.36 -27.36
CA ALA A 249 -12.98 -50.71 -27.16
C ALA A 249 -13.77 -51.14 -28.41
N VAL A 250 -13.51 -52.36 -28.87
CA VAL A 250 -14.04 -52.91 -30.12
C VAL A 250 -14.89 -54.14 -29.77
N THR A 251 -16.05 -54.23 -30.39
CA THR A 251 -16.95 -55.38 -30.23
C THR A 251 -16.38 -56.63 -30.93
N LEU A 252 -16.82 -57.81 -30.51
CA LEU A 252 -16.44 -59.06 -31.19
C LEU A 252 -16.83 -59.02 -32.69
N ARG A 253 -17.98 -58.41 -33.02
CA ARG A 253 -18.45 -58.19 -34.40
C ARG A 253 -17.47 -57.34 -35.21
N GLU A 254 -17.04 -56.19 -34.68
CA GLU A 254 -16.10 -55.29 -35.35
C GLU A 254 -14.72 -55.94 -35.51
N LYS A 255 -14.27 -56.72 -34.52
CA LYS A 255 -13.06 -57.54 -34.63
C LYS A 255 -13.13 -58.54 -35.79
N MET A 256 -14.27 -59.21 -35.97
CA MET A 256 -14.47 -60.16 -37.08
C MET A 256 -14.57 -59.45 -38.44
N LEU A 257 -15.10 -58.22 -38.49
CA LEU A 257 -15.14 -57.41 -39.70
C LEU A 257 -13.76 -56.84 -40.08
N GLN A 258 -12.99 -56.37 -39.10
CA GLN A 258 -11.62 -55.87 -39.32
C GLN A 258 -10.67 -56.97 -39.79
N SER A 259 -10.82 -58.22 -39.31
CA SER A 259 -9.97 -59.33 -39.75
C SER A 259 -10.28 -59.81 -41.18
N SER A 260 -11.50 -59.60 -41.66
CA SER A 260 -11.97 -60.11 -42.97
C SER A 260 -11.87 -59.10 -44.11
N LEU A 261 -12.01 -57.80 -43.85
CA LEU A 261 -12.07 -56.74 -44.88
C LEU A 261 -10.83 -55.82 -44.93
N ALA A 262 -9.89 -55.94 -43.99
CA ALA A 262 -8.74 -55.04 -43.96
C ALA A 262 -7.67 -55.40 -45.01
N PRO A 263 -7.01 -54.39 -45.63
CA PRO A 263 -5.86 -54.60 -46.51
C PRO A 263 -4.75 -55.38 -45.80
N PRO A 264 -3.88 -56.12 -46.51
CA PRO A 264 -2.91 -57.05 -45.90
C PRO A 264 -1.98 -56.43 -44.85
N ASN A 265 -1.81 -55.09 -44.84
CA ASN A 265 -1.03 -54.37 -43.83
C ASN A 265 -1.77 -54.08 -42.51
N ARG A 266 -3.08 -54.31 -42.41
CA ARG A 266 -3.90 -54.06 -41.19
C ARG A 266 -4.37 -55.33 -40.49
N ARG A 267 -3.97 -56.52 -40.96
CA ARG A 267 -4.34 -57.81 -40.35
C ARG A 267 -3.66 -58.04 -38.99
N ASP A 268 -2.63 -57.25 -38.68
CA ASP A 268 -1.93 -57.23 -37.40
C ASP A 268 -2.39 -56.09 -36.48
N ALA A 269 -3.62 -55.56 -36.67
CA ALA A 269 -4.22 -54.65 -35.68
C ALA A 269 -4.13 -55.34 -34.31
N ASN A 270 -3.31 -54.79 -33.43
CA ASN A 270 -2.84 -55.41 -32.20
C ASN A 270 -3.97 -55.36 -31.15
N LEU A 271 -5.04 -56.11 -31.41
CA LEU A 271 -6.24 -56.18 -30.60
C LEU A 271 -5.95 -57.05 -29.39
N VAL A 272 -5.80 -56.40 -28.24
CA VAL A 272 -5.51 -57.06 -26.96
C VAL A 272 -6.83 -57.22 -26.18
N ALA A 273 -6.94 -58.27 -25.37
CA ALA A 273 -8.07 -58.39 -24.46
C ALA A 273 -8.09 -57.20 -23.49
N VAL A 274 -9.28 -56.63 -23.22
CA VAL A 274 -9.39 -55.43 -22.35
C VAL A 274 -8.71 -55.63 -21.00
N THR A 275 -8.79 -56.85 -20.43
CA THR A 275 -8.16 -57.20 -19.15
C THR A 275 -6.64 -57.16 -19.18
N GLU A 276 -6.02 -57.51 -20.32
CA GLU A 276 -4.58 -57.47 -20.50
C GLU A 276 -4.11 -56.05 -20.81
N ALA A 277 -4.82 -55.33 -21.69
CA ALA A 277 -4.57 -53.92 -21.95
C ALA A 277 -4.63 -53.09 -20.66
N TYR A 278 -5.63 -53.33 -19.79
CA TYR A 278 -5.75 -52.70 -18.48
C TYR A 278 -4.54 -52.96 -17.57
N LYS A 279 -4.09 -54.22 -17.47
CA LYS A 279 -2.91 -54.58 -16.67
C LYS A 279 -1.63 -53.91 -17.19
N GLN A 280 -1.46 -53.87 -18.51
CA GLN A 280 -0.32 -53.21 -19.14
C GLN A 280 -0.35 -51.70 -18.86
N THR A 281 -1.50 -51.05 -19.03
CA THR A 281 -1.67 -49.61 -18.78
C THR A 281 -1.44 -49.24 -17.31
N ILE A 282 -1.87 -50.07 -16.34
CA ILE A 282 -1.55 -49.86 -14.92
C ILE A 282 -0.05 -49.93 -14.65
N ASN A 283 0.64 -50.87 -15.28
CA ASN A 283 2.08 -51.01 -15.08
C ASN A 283 2.83 -49.80 -15.68
N VAL A 284 2.39 -49.32 -16.84
CA VAL A 284 2.94 -48.11 -17.49
C VAL A 284 2.62 -46.85 -16.68
N SER A 285 1.40 -46.70 -16.16
CA SER A 285 1.00 -45.49 -15.40
C SER A 285 1.74 -45.37 -14.06
N LYS A 286 2.21 -46.48 -13.49
CA LYS A 286 3.07 -46.49 -12.29
C LYS A 286 4.49 -46.02 -12.58
N MET A 287 4.95 -46.09 -13.82
CA MET A 287 6.27 -45.56 -14.19
C MET A 287 6.17 -44.04 -14.35
N GLN A 288 7.01 -43.29 -13.63
CA GLN A 288 7.08 -41.85 -13.81
C GLN A 288 7.61 -41.53 -15.21
N ASP A 289 6.87 -40.73 -15.99
CA ASP A 289 7.28 -40.31 -17.32
C ASP A 289 8.58 -39.45 -17.23
N PRO A 290 9.70 -39.88 -17.84
CA PRO A 290 10.94 -39.12 -17.86
C PRO A 290 10.77 -37.69 -18.37
N LYS A 291 9.84 -37.45 -19.29
CA LYS A 291 9.56 -36.11 -19.84
C LYS A 291 8.91 -35.22 -18.79
N VAL A 292 7.95 -35.74 -18.02
CA VAL A 292 7.30 -35.01 -16.94
C VAL A 292 8.30 -34.72 -15.83
N VAL A 293 9.11 -35.70 -15.43
CA VAL A 293 10.16 -35.49 -14.41
C VAL A 293 11.20 -34.47 -14.87
N GLY A 294 11.60 -34.52 -16.15
CA GLY A 294 12.49 -33.54 -16.76
C GLY A 294 11.91 -32.13 -16.75
N ALA A 295 10.66 -31.97 -17.19
CA ALA A 295 9.96 -30.68 -17.18
C ALA A 295 9.82 -30.12 -15.76
N GLN A 296 9.43 -30.95 -14.79
CA GLN A 296 9.35 -30.56 -13.38
C GLN A 296 10.71 -30.08 -12.85
N ARG A 297 11.82 -30.73 -13.22
CA ARG A 297 13.18 -30.31 -12.82
C ARG A 297 13.52 -28.94 -13.38
N VAL A 298 13.24 -28.70 -14.66
CA VAL A 298 13.49 -27.40 -15.32
C VAL A 298 12.69 -26.28 -14.64
N ILE A 299 11.41 -26.52 -14.34
CA ILE A 299 10.55 -25.56 -13.66
C ILE A 299 11.10 -25.24 -12.26
N ARG A 300 11.46 -26.25 -11.47
CA ARG A 300 12.05 -26.04 -10.12
C ARG A 300 13.35 -25.24 -10.17
N ASN A 301 14.24 -25.54 -11.11
CA ASN A 301 15.50 -24.80 -11.28
C ASN A 301 15.25 -23.34 -11.67
N THR A 302 14.25 -23.09 -12.51
CA THR A 302 13.89 -21.73 -12.95
C THR A 302 13.31 -20.93 -11.78
N LEU A 303 12.45 -21.53 -10.96
CA LEU A 303 11.90 -20.89 -9.75
C LEU A 303 13.02 -20.52 -8.77
N SER A 304 13.93 -21.45 -8.48
CA SER A 304 15.10 -21.16 -7.63
C SER A 304 15.95 -20.00 -8.16
N SER A 305 16.16 -19.93 -9.49
CA SER A 305 16.92 -18.83 -10.09
C SER A 305 16.20 -17.48 -9.98
N ILE A 306 14.87 -17.46 -9.97
CA ILE A 306 14.08 -16.24 -9.78
C ILE A 306 14.22 -15.77 -8.34
N ASP A 307 14.12 -16.66 -7.36
CA ASP A 307 14.26 -16.34 -5.93
C ASP A 307 15.64 -15.73 -5.62
N ASP A 308 16.71 -16.30 -6.19
CA ASP A 308 18.07 -15.76 -6.04
C ASP A 308 18.20 -14.33 -6.58
N LYS A 309 17.56 -14.04 -7.73
CA LYS A 309 17.56 -12.69 -8.33
C LYS A 309 16.78 -11.69 -7.48
N VAL A 310 15.62 -12.09 -6.94
CA VAL A 310 14.84 -11.23 -6.04
C VAL A 310 15.68 -10.87 -4.81
N ARG A 311 16.36 -11.85 -4.21
CA ARG A 311 17.27 -11.61 -3.09
C ARG A 311 18.40 -10.65 -3.45
N GLN A 312 19.00 -10.79 -4.63
CA GLN A 312 20.08 -9.91 -5.10
C GLN A 312 19.60 -8.45 -5.28
N VAL A 313 18.41 -8.25 -5.84
CA VAL A 313 17.82 -6.90 -6.01
C VAL A 313 17.60 -6.24 -4.66
N ASN A 314 17.03 -6.98 -3.71
CA ASN A 314 16.77 -6.50 -2.36
C ASN A 314 18.06 -6.11 -1.60
N MET A 315 19.12 -6.92 -1.73
CA MET A 315 20.43 -6.58 -1.15
C MET A 315 21.04 -5.33 -1.79
N SER A 316 20.88 -5.18 -3.11
CA SER A 316 21.41 -4.00 -3.83
C SER A 316 20.67 -2.72 -3.45
N PHE A 317 19.36 -2.82 -3.23
CA PHE A 317 18.54 -1.72 -2.73
C PHE A 317 18.99 -1.27 -1.33
N ALA A 318 19.12 -2.21 -0.39
CA ALA A 318 19.54 -1.90 0.99
C ALA A 318 20.93 -1.24 1.05
N ALA A 319 21.89 -1.72 0.25
CA ALA A 319 23.23 -1.13 0.17
C ALA A 319 23.22 0.31 -0.41
N GLY A 320 22.35 0.57 -1.39
CA GLY A 320 22.17 1.91 -1.94
C GLY A 320 21.57 2.88 -0.93
N GLU A 321 20.57 2.45 -0.17
CA GLU A 321 19.93 3.23 0.88
C GLU A 321 20.93 3.62 2.00
N GLU A 322 21.71 2.65 2.49
CA GLU A 322 22.72 2.90 3.53
C GLU A 322 23.78 3.91 3.06
N SER A 323 24.25 3.80 1.81
CA SER A 323 25.24 4.72 1.24
C SER A 323 24.74 6.16 1.16
N ILE A 324 23.45 6.37 0.84
CA ILE A 324 22.85 7.70 0.78
C ILE A 324 22.74 8.31 2.18
N ILE A 325 22.31 7.52 3.17
CA ILE A 325 22.18 7.97 4.56
C ILE A 325 23.55 8.39 5.12
N HIS A 326 24.60 7.61 4.84
CA HIS A 326 25.95 7.94 5.29
C HIS A 326 26.46 9.26 4.69
N ALA A 327 26.32 9.45 3.37
CA ALA A 327 26.74 10.68 2.69
C ALA A 327 26.01 11.93 3.22
N ALA A 328 24.72 11.81 3.52
CA ALA A 328 23.94 12.90 4.10
C ALA A 328 24.42 13.26 5.52
N LYS A 329 24.75 12.26 6.34
CA LYS A 329 25.26 12.46 7.70
C LYS A 329 26.62 13.16 7.69
N ASP A 330 27.55 12.72 6.84
CA ASP A 330 28.89 13.33 6.74
C ASP A 330 28.82 14.80 6.30
N ALA A 331 27.97 15.13 5.33
CA ALA A 331 27.76 16.50 4.89
C ALA A 331 27.22 17.40 6.01
N MET A 332 26.31 16.89 6.84
CA MET A 332 25.76 17.62 7.98
C MET A 332 26.80 17.87 9.08
N ASP A 333 27.69 16.92 9.34
CA ASP A 333 28.74 17.07 10.34
C ASP A 333 29.83 18.05 9.88
N GLN A 334 30.18 18.06 8.58
CA GLN A 334 31.07 19.07 8.02
C GLN A 334 30.51 20.50 8.18
N LEU A 335 29.22 20.68 7.90
CA LEU A 335 28.57 21.99 8.04
C LEU A 335 28.60 22.49 9.50
N ARG A 336 28.36 21.60 10.46
CA ARG A 336 28.40 21.93 11.90
C ARG A 336 29.80 22.34 12.35
N ASN A 337 30.83 21.59 11.93
CA ASN A 337 32.21 21.89 12.26
C ASN A 337 32.65 23.26 11.71
N GLU A 338 32.26 23.58 10.48
CA GLU A 338 32.61 24.86 9.85
C GLU A 338 31.87 26.04 10.52
N ARG A 339 30.61 25.85 10.91
CA ARG A 339 29.86 26.83 11.72
C ARG A 339 30.57 27.11 13.04
N ASP A 340 30.92 26.07 13.79
CA ASP A 340 31.50 26.21 15.13
C ASP A 340 32.88 26.87 15.07
N ARG A 341 33.69 26.50 14.07
CA ARG A 341 34.97 27.14 13.78
C ARG A 341 34.80 28.66 13.57
N LYS A 342 33.86 29.06 12.71
CA LYS A 342 33.62 30.48 12.38
C LYS A 342 33.05 31.26 13.56
N LEU A 343 32.13 30.66 14.30
CA LEU A 343 31.56 31.27 15.50
C LEU A 343 32.63 31.54 16.56
N ASN A 344 33.54 30.59 16.77
CA ASN A 344 34.65 30.76 17.73
C ASN A 344 35.58 31.91 17.34
N VAL A 345 35.85 32.13 16.05
CA VAL A 345 36.64 33.27 15.57
C VAL A 345 35.92 34.59 15.84
N LEU A 346 34.61 34.66 15.62
CA LEU A 346 33.81 35.86 15.91
C LEU A 346 33.78 36.18 17.41
N ILE A 347 33.56 35.17 18.27
CA ILE A 347 33.56 35.35 19.72
C ILE A 347 34.93 35.82 20.22
N ALA A 348 36.03 35.24 19.72
CA ALA A 348 37.38 35.68 20.06
C ALA A 348 37.64 37.13 19.63
N THR A 349 37.18 37.51 18.44
CA THR A 349 37.30 38.88 17.93
C THR A 349 36.47 39.87 18.76
N GLU A 350 35.24 39.51 19.12
CA GLU A 350 34.39 40.32 20.00
C GLU A 350 35.05 40.53 21.37
N GLY A 351 35.57 39.47 21.98
CA GLY A 351 36.25 39.53 23.26
C GLY A 351 37.42 40.51 23.26
N GLU A 352 38.25 40.48 22.21
CA GLU A 352 39.38 41.41 22.08
C GLU A 352 38.93 42.87 21.88
N LEU A 353 37.85 43.09 21.12
CA LEU A 353 37.28 44.44 20.97
C LEU A 353 36.73 44.98 22.28
N ARG A 354 36.07 44.15 23.10
CA ARG A 354 35.61 44.53 24.43
C ARG A 354 36.77 44.86 25.36
N ARG A 355 37.85 44.07 25.34
CA ARG A 355 39.07 44.36 26.11
C ARG A 355 39.67 45.72 25.72
N LYS A 356 39.82 45.98 24.42
CA LYS A 356 40.33 47.27 23.90
C LYS A 356 39.45 48.44 24.32
N LEU A 357 38.12 48.29 24.32
CA LEU A 357 37.19 49.33 24.76
C LEU A 357 37.36 49.65 26.25
N GLN A 358 37.42 48.62 27.11
CA GLN A 358 37.64 48.81 28.55
C GLN A 358 38.97 49.50 28.86
N GLU A 359 40.02 49.16 28.11
CA GLU A 359 41.32 49.80 28.23
C GLU A 359 41.25 51.30 27.90
N ILE A 360 40.50 51.68 26.86
CA ILE A 360 40.24 53.10 26.52
C ILE A 360 39.47 53.78 27.67
N ASP A 361 38.37 53.20 28.14
CA ASP A 361 37.54 53.80 29.20
C ASP A 361 38.35 54.04 30.48
N PHE A 362 39.20 53.07 30.85
CA PHE A 362 40.09 53.19 32.00
C PHE A 362 41.05 54.38 31.86
N PHE A 363 41.69 54.53 30.70
CA PHE A 363 42.61 55.64 30.45
C PHE A 363 41.87 56.99 30.47
N GLU A 364 40.67 57.07 29.90
CA GLU A 364 39.85 58.28 29.93
C GLU A 364 39.44 58.68 31.35
N GLU A 365 39.00 57.73 32.16
CA GLU A 365 38.65 57.98 33.55
C GLU A 365 39.86 58.47 34.37
N HIS A 366 41.03 57.86 34.15
CA HIS A 366 42.27 58.30 34.78
C HIS A 366 42.62 59.74 34.39
N LEU A 367 42.46 60.12 33.12
CA LEU A 367 42.70 61.49 32.65
C LEU A 367 41.78 62.50 33.36
N VAL A 368 40.50 62.17 33.52
CA VAL A 368 39.53 63.02 34.23
C VAL A 368 39.95 63.24 35.68
N LYS A 369 40.41 62.17 36.37
CA LYS A 369 40.93 62.26 37.74
C LYS A 369 42.19 63.13 37.82
N MET A 370 43.11 63.00 36.87
CA MET A 370 44.36 63.77 36.89
C MET A 370 44.13 65.26 36.59
N ARG A 371 43.08 65.61 35.83
CA ARG A 371 42.71 67.02 35.59
C ARG A 371 42.36 67.77 36.88
N THR A 372 41.80 67.08 37.88
CA THR A 372 41.35 67.73 39.13
C THR A 372 42.43 67.76 40.21
N VAL A 373 43.39 66.83 40.17
CA VAL A 373 44.37 66.62 41.26
C VAL A 373 45.77 67.14 40.92
N ALA A 374 46.18 67.11 39.64
CA ALA A 374 47.57 67.41 39.25
C ALA A 374 47.85 68.92 39.11
N ALA A 375 49.09 69.34 39.40
CA ALA A 375 49.56 70.68 39.07
C ALA A 375 49.61 70.89 37.55
N GLU A 376 49.43 72.14 37.09
CA GLU A 376 49.26 72.48 35.67
C GLU A 376 50.37 71.92 34.76
N LEU A 377 51.62 71.98 35.22
CA LEU A 377 52.78 71.56 34.44
C LEU A 377 52.90 70.03 34.35
N ASP A 378 52.49 69.31 35.39
CA ASP A 378 52.46 67.84 35.41
C ASP A 378 51.29 67.32 34.56
N TYR A 379 50.12 67.99 34.63
CA TYR A 379 48.98 67.66 33.77
C TYR A 379 49.32 67.78 32.29
N LEU A 380 50.03 68.83 31.86
CA LEU A 380 50.43 68.99 30.45
C LEU A 380 51.37 67.86 29.97
N ARG A 381 52.30 67.41 30.83
CA ARG A 381 53.17 66.27 30.52
C ARG A 381 52.37 64.98 30.39
N MET A 382 51.45 64.72 31.33
CA MET A 382 50.58 63.56 31.29
C MET A 382 49.62 63.58 30.10
N TRP A 383 49.06 64.73 29.77
CA TRP A 383 48.21 64.91 28.59
C TRP A 383 48.97 64.58 27.30
N ARG A 384 50.21 65.06 27.16
CA ARG A 384 51.05 64.71 26.02
C ARG A 384 51.25 63.20 25.90
N SER A 385 51.63 62.54 26.98
CA SER A 385 51.79 61.07 27.00
C SER A 385 50.47 60.33 26.73
N HIS A 386 49.34 60.83 27.23
CA HIS A 386 48.01 60.28 26.94
C HIS A 386 47.64 60.44 25.46
N THR A 387 48.02 61.55 24.84
CA THR A 387 47.77 61.81 23.40
C THR A 387 48.61 60.88 22.53
N GLU A 388 49.86 60.61 22.93
CA GLU A 388 50.74 59.63 22.30
C GLU A 388 50.15 58.21 22.42
N LEU A 389 49.72 57.80 23.62
CA LEU A 389 49.02 56.52 23.86
C LEU A 389 47.75 56.37 23.02
N ARG A 390 46.89 57.42 22.95
CA ARG A 390 45.71 57.40 22.08
C ARG A 390 46.10 57.18 20.62
N SER A 391 47.13 57.88 20.14
CA SER A 391 47.57 57.73 18.75
C SER A 391 48.08 56.32 18.44
N GLU A 392 48.71 55.64 19.40
CA GLU A 392 49.13 54.25 19.27
C GLU A 392 47.92 53.29 19.27
N MET A 393 46.93 53.51 20.15
CA MET A 393 45.73 52.67 20.22
C MET A 393 44.83 52.77 18.98
N PHE A 394 44.72 53.96 18.38
CA PHE A 394 43.93 54.17 17.14
C PHE A 394 44.72 53.89 15.86
N GLY A 395 46.04 53.74 15.94
CA GLY A 395 46.93 53.50 14.81
C GLY A 395 47.11 52.04 14.40
N ASP A 396 46.56 51.08 15.15
CA ASP A 396 46.71 49.65 14.89
C ASP A 396 46.04 49.24 13.55
N PRO A 397 46.80 48.77 12.53
CA PRO A 397 46.28 48.45 11.20
C PRO A 397 45.40 47.18 11.16
N ASN A 398 45.25 46.47 12.28
CA ASN A 398 44.35 45.31 12.39
C ASN A 398 42.89 45.74 12.52
N ASN A 399 42.35 46.33 11.45
CA ASN A 399 40.95 46.71 11.38
C ASN A 399 40.05 45.45 11.40
N PRO A 400 39.27 45.21 12.48
CA PRO A 400 38.46 44.00 12.65
C PRO A 400 37.40 43.80 11.56
N LYS A 401 37.00 44.87 10.86
CA LYS A 401 36.02 44.81 9.76
C LYS A 401 36.43 43.82 8.66
N GLY A 402 37.70 43.78 8.30
CA GLY A 402 38.17 42.92 7.21
C GLY A 402 38.17 41.41 7.54
N VAL A 403 38.22 41.07 8.82
CA VAL A 403 38.16 39.68 9.32
C VAL A 403 36.70 39.22 9.40
N ILE A 404 35.81 40.09 9.90
CA ILE A 404 34.38 39.80 10.06
C ILE A 404 33.70 39.55 8.69
N ASP A 405 33.99 40.38 7.69
CA ASP A 405 33.36 40.28 6.36
C ASP A 405 33.75 39.01 5.60
N LYS A 406 34.93 38.44 5.86
CA LYS A 406 35.41 37.21 5.22
C LYS A 406 34.78 35.95 5.84
N GLU A 407 34.46 35.97 7.13
CA GLU A 407 33.99 34.77 7.84
C GLU A 407 32.47 34.55 7.74
N LEU A 408 31.68 35.57 7.38
CA LEU A 408 30.20 35.52 7.36
C LEU A 408 29.57 34.57 6.31
N LYS A 409 30.30 34.12 5.28
CA LYS A 409 29.74 33.22 4.26
C LYS A 409 29.97 31.74 4.60
N LEU A 410 28.92 31.00 4.97
CA LEU A 410 28.98 29.56 5.25
C LEU A 410 28.88 28.64 4.01
N ILE A 411 28.24 29.11 2.94
CA ILE A 411 27.69 28.22 1.90
C ILE A 411 28.72 27.76 0.84
N GLY A 412 29.94 28.29 0.84
CA GLY A 412 30.92 28.03 -0.24
C GLY A 412 31.81 26.79 -0.08
N ASN A 413 31.89 26.19 1.11
CA ASN A 413 32.99 25.25 1.45
C ASN A 413 32.54 23.79 1.65
N VAL A 414 31.24 23.48 1.57
CA VAL A 414 30.75 22.11 1.79
C VAL A 414 30.63 21.40 0.44
N GLN A 415 31.54 20.46 0.17
CA GLN A 415 31.44 19.53 -0.97
C GLN A 415 31.05 18.15 -0.45
N ALA A 416 29.82 17.74 -0.75
CA ALA A 416 29.40 16.35 -0.57
C ALA A 416 29.86 15.55 -1.80
N ASP A 417 31.03 14.93 -1.72
CA ASP A 417 31.56 14.04 -2.75
C ASP A 417 30.75 12.72 -2.78
N MET A 418 29.60 12.72 -3.48
CA MET A 418 28.80 11.51 -3.68
C MET A 418 29.35 10.60 -4.80
N LEU A 419 30.49 10.94 -5.42
CA LEU A 419 30.91 10.35 -6.70
C LEU A 419 32.22 9.55 -6.70
N ASN A 420 32.96 9.45 -5.58
CA ASN A 420 34.31 8.86 -5.62
C ASN A 420 34.42 7.37 -5.24
N ASP A 421 33.37 6.72 -4.70
CA ASP A 421 33.47 5.33 -4.22
C ASP A 421 32.86 4.24 -5.13
N HIS A 422 32.36 4.58 -6.32
CA HIS A 422 31.90 3.56 -7.28
C HIS A 422 33.00 2.88 -8.12
N LYS A 423 34.25 2.93 -7.68
CA LYS A 423 35.27 1.91 -8.05
C LYS A 423 35.31 0.77 -7.04
N MET A 424 34.15 0.28 -6.58
CA MET A 424 34.09 -1.09 -6.10
C MET A 424 34.36 -2.02 -7.28
N LYS A 425 35.53 -2.66 -7.23
CA LYS A 425 35.96 -3.71 -8.16
C LYS A 425 34.83 -4.75 -8.29
N THR A 426 34.13 -4.74 -9.42
CA THR A 426 33.34 -5.90 -9.84
C THR A 426 34.31 -7.09 -9.98
N PRO A 427 34.03 -8.24 -9.34
CA PRO A 427 34.94 -9.39 -9.40
C PRO A 427 34.84 -10.02 -10.79
N LYS A 428 35.81 -9.73 -11.68
CA LYS A 428 36.31 -10.52 -12.85
C LYS A 428 35.32 -11.27 -13.79
N MET A 429 34.00 -11.17 -13.65
CA MET A 429 33.02 -11.87 -14.49
C MET A 429 32.63 -11.09 -15.76
N GLU A 430 32.92 -9.79 -15.80
CA GLU A 430 32.50 -8.90 -16.88
C GLU A 430 33.37 -9.02 -18.14
N LYS A 431 34.61 -9.55 -18.01
CA LYS A 431 35.48 -9.80 -19.17
C LYS A 431 35.02 -11.01 -19.99
N ALA A 432 34.39 -12.01 -19.35
CA ALA A 432 33.87 -13.20 -20.04
C ALA A 432 32.53 -12.93 -20.77
N SER A 433 31.72 -12.01 -20.26
CA SER A 433 30.45 -11.61 -20.88
C SER A 433 30.66 -10.66 -22.06
N ARG A 434 31.71 -9.83 -22.01
CA ARG A 434 32.07 -8.91 -23.11
C ARG A 434 32.67 -9.64 -24.33
N GLU A 435 33.47 -10.70 -24.11
CA GLU A 435 33.98 -11.54 -25.20
C GLU A 435 32.88 -12.40 -25.87
N MET A 436 31.79 -12.73 -25.15
CA MET A 436 30.63 -13.42 -25.73
C MET A 436 29.69 -12.50 -26.52
N ALA A 437 29.59 -11.22 -26.14
CA ALA A 437 28.74 -10.24 -26.83
C ALA A 437 29.35 -9.78 -28.16
N GLU A 438 30.68 -9.67 -28.24
CA GLU A 438 31.42 -9.26 -29.45
C GLU A 438 31.34 -10.32 -30.57
N ALA A 439 30.96 -11.56 -30.24
CA ALA A 439 30.73 -12.64 -31.22
C ALA A 439 29.33 -12.60 -31.89
N MET A 440 28.40 -11.77 -31.42
CA MET A 440 27.03 -11.68 -31.98
C MET A 440 26.76 -10.41 -32.80
N GLU A 441 27.69 -9.46 -32.87
CA GLU A 441 27.49 -8.14 -33.52
C GLU A 441 27.91 -8.08 -35.00
N ASN A 442 27.67 -9.14 -35.78
CA ASN A 442 27.90 -9.11 -37.24
C ASN A 442 26.65 -9.57 -38.02
N LYS A 443 25.67 -8.67 -38.18
CA LYS A 443 24.71 -8.74 -39.31
C LYS A 443 24.12 -7.36 -39.64
N PRO A 444 24.06 -6.93 -40.92
CA PRO A 444 23.72 -5.56 -41.30
C PRO A 444 22.21 -5.28 -41.37
N PRO A 445 21.79 -3.99 -41.36
CA PRO A 445 20.41 -3.57 -41.17
C PRO A 445 19.67 -3.27 -42.49
N THR A 446 18.34 -3.25 -42.44
CA THR A 446 17.50 -2.63 -43.50
C THR A 446 16.47 -1.68 -42.87
N PRO A 447 16.16 -0.52 -43.47
CA PRO A 447 15.53 0.62 -42.81
C PRO A 447 14.05 0.81 -43.20
N HIS A 448 13.33 1.68 -42.47
CA HIS A 448 12.15 2.52 -42.83
C HIS A 448 11.31 2.73 -41.55
N SER A 449 10.65 3.85 -41.27
CA SER A 449 10.62 5.21 -41.82
C SER A 449 9.90 6.09 -40.79
N ILE A 450 10.26 7.37 -40.78
CA ILE A 450 9.79 8.46 -39.93
C ILE A 450 8.35 8.85 -40.31
N LEU A 451 7.46 9.06 -39.32
CA LEU A 451 6.31 9.97 -39.45
C LEU A 451 6.07 10.75 -38.14
N LYS A 452 5.77 12.05 -38.32
CA LYS A 452 5.63 13.12 -37.32
C LYS A 452 4.31 13.03 -36.52
N PRO A 453 4.23 13.64 -35.30
CA PRO A 453 3.02 13.66 -34.48
C PRO A 453 2.10 14.85 -34.80
N THR A 454 0.79 14.63 -34.68
CA THR A 454 -0.28 15.64 -34.60
C THR A 454 -0.64 15.96 -33.14
N PRO A 455 -1.20 17.15 -32.83
CA PRO A 455 -1.35 17.66 -31.47
C PRO A 455 -2.59 17.08 -30.75
N PRO A 456 -2.59 17.00 -29.41
CA PRO A 456 -3.70 16.45 -28.65
C PRO A 456 -4.85 17.46 -28.45
N PRO A 457 -6.10 16.97 -28.31
CA PRO A 457 -7.25 17.81 -27.98
C PRO A 457 -7.32 18.10 -26.48
N ILE A 458 -7.89 19.27 -26.20
CA ILE A 458 -8.05 19.93 -24.91
C ILE A 458 -8.90 19.07 -23.96
N PHE A 459 -8.34 18.77 -22.79
CA PHE A 459 -9.00 18.05 -21.70
C PHE A 459 -9.73 19.03 -20.76
N VAL A 460 -11.00 18.75 -20.47
CA VAL A 460 -11.80 19.41 -19.44
C VAL A 460 -11.46 18.81 -18.08
N LYS A 461 -11.18 19.66 -17.06
CA LYS A 461 -10.72 19.24 -15.73
C LYS A 461 -11.84 18.62 -14.86
N PRO A 462 -11.54 17.54 -14.09
CA PRO A 462 -12.41 17.01 -13.03
C PRO A 462 -12.34 17.87 -11.75
N PRO A 463 -13.26 17.67 -10.77
CA PRO A 463 -13.49 18.60 -9.65
C PRO A 463 -12.27 18.71 -8.70
N ARG A 464 -12.08 19.93 -8.18
CA ARG A 464 -10.95 20.37 -7.34
C ARG A 464 -10.77 19.48 -6.10
N ALA A 465 -9.56 18.98 -5.90
CA ALA A 465 -9.11 18.41 -4.63
C ALA A 465 -9.22 19.45 -3.51
N LYS A 466 -9.54 19.00 -2.28
CA LYS A 466 -9.52 19.83 -1.07
C LYS A 466 -8.12 20.47 -0.95
N GLU A 467 -8.05 21.80 -0.91
CA GLU A 467 -6.81 22.53 -0.64
C GLU A 467 -6.53 22.40 0.86
N PHE A 468 -5.75 21.38 1.25
CA PHE A 468 -5.09 21.38 2.56
C PHE A 468 -4.20 22.61 2.65
N VAL A 469 -4.09 23.20 3.84
CA VAL A 469 -3.09 24.23 4.09
C VAL A 469 -1.73 23.58 3.78
N PRO A 470 -0.97 24.07 2.80
CA PRO A 470 0.27 23.42 2.39
C PRO A 470 1.22 23.36 3.58
N LEU A 471 1.74 22.16 3.86
CA LEU A 471 2.76 21.96 4.86
C LEU A 471 4.02 22.77 4.50
N PRO A 472 4.82 23.20 5.48
CA PRO A 472 6.09 23.89 5.23
C PRO A 472 6.99 23.06 4.30
N GLU A 473 7.61 23.68 3.29
CA GLU A 473 8.39 23.01 2.22
C GLU A 473 9.71 22.34 2.70
N ASN A 474 9.97 22.30 4.01
CA ASN A 474 11.20 21.72 4.55
C ASN A 474 11.14 20.18 4.52
N ILE A 475 11.87 19.58 3.57
CA ILE A 475 11.88 18.13 3.27
C ILE A 475 12.16 17.27 4.51
N ALA A 476 13.04 17.69 5.42
CA ALA A 476 13.36 16.93 6.63
C ALA A 476 12.22 16.95 7.69
N ILE A 477 11.36 17.97 7.63
CA ILE A 477 10.19 18.11 8.48
C ILE A 477 9.04 17.28 7.90
N ALA A 478 8.89 17.26 6.57
CA ALA A 478 7.86 16.48 5.87
C ALA A 478 7.87 14.99 6.26
N ASP A 479 9.03 14.33 6.19
CA ASP A 479 9.14 12.90 6.54
C ASP A 479 8.81 12.60 8.00
N ARG A 480 9.10 13.54 8.92
CA ARG A 480 8.78 13.38 10.34
C ARG A 480 7.31 13.60 10.62
N VAL A 481 6.73 14.62 9.99
CA VAL A 481 5.31 15.00 10.08
C VAL A 481 4.42 13.91 9.49
N ASP A 482 4.84 13.26 8.42
CA ASP A 482 4.08 12.17 7.77
C ASP A 482 3.78 11.00 8.71
N ARG A 483 4.69 10.68 9.62
CA ARG A 483 4.49 9.60 10.61
C ARG A 483 3.40 9.90 11.63
N PHE A 484 3.03 11.16 11.80
CA PHE A 484 2.05 11.59 12.77
C PHE A 484 0.74 12.05 12.14
N ARG A 485 0.47 11.70 10.87
CA ARG A 485 -0.77 12.12 10.22
C ARG A 485 -2.01 11.49 10.83
N LEU A 486 -3.03 12.31 11.10
CA LEU A 486 -4.28 11.85 11.73
C LEU A 486 -4.99 10.83 10.84
N SER A 487 -5.11 11.13 9.55
CA SER A 487 -5.68 10.26 8.53
C SER A 487 -4.96 8.91 8.48
N ALA A 488 -3.62 8.92 8.42
CA ALA A 488 -2.81 7.70 8.35
C ALA A 488 -2.96 6.83 9.61
N MET A 489 -2.94 7.43 10.80
CA MET A 489 -3.18 6.68 12.04
C MET A 489 -4.61 6.17 12.15
N SER A 490 -5.57 6.97 11.68
CA SER A 490 -6.98 6.61 11.65
C SER A 490 -7.23 5.42 10.74
N GLU A 491 -6.69 5.43 9.53
CA GLU A 491 -6.74 4.32 8.60
C GLU A 491 -6.11 3.06 9.20
N ARG A 492 -4.92 3.19 9.82
CA ARG A 492 -4.25 2.07 10.48
C ARG A 492 -5.11 1.49 11.60
N LYS A 493 -5.71 2.33 12.45
CA LYS A 493 -6.53 1.84 13.57
C LYS A 493 -7.88 1.30 13.12
N GLN A 494 -8.47 1.84 12.05
CA GLN A 494 -9.69 1.30 11.44
C GLN A 494 -9.49 -0.12 10.95
N ARG A 495 -8.36 -0.43 10.29
CA ARG A 495 -8.05 -1.80 9.83
C ARG A 495 -8.01 -2.83 10.96
N LEU A 496 -7.59 -2.41 12.15
CA LEU A 496 -7.55 -3.26 13.34
C LEU A 496 -8.92 -3.49 13.98
N VAL A 497 -9.90 -2.63 13.69
CA VAL A 497 -11.23 -2.64 14.30
C VAL A 497 -12.20 -3.37 13.38
N LYS A 498 -12.53 -4.61 13.71
CA LYS A 498 -13.41 -5.47 12.88
C LYS A 498 -14.90 -5.11 12.95
N LYS A 499 -15.28 -4.10 13.72
CA LYS A 499 -16.67 -3.72 13.98
C LYS A 499 -16.96 -2.36 13.38
N ASP A 500 -18.04 -2.24 12.63
CA ASP A 500 -18.54 -0.95 12.18
C ASP A 500 -18.94 -0.12 13.41
N ILE A 501 -18.29 1.04 13.56
CA ILE A 501 -18.61 2.04 14.57
C ILE A 501 -19.55 3.04 13.92
N GLU A 502 -20.68 3.33 14.57
CA GLU A 502 -21.66 4.25 14.02
C GLU A 502 -21.13 5.68 14.03
N VAL A 503 -21.46 6.47 13.01
CA VAL A 503 -21.02 7.88 12.90
C VAL A 503 -21.44 8.70 14.13
N GLN A 504 -22.58 8.38 14.74
CA GLN A 504 -23.06 9.05 15.96
C GLN A 504 -22.10 8.86 17.15
N GLN A 505 -21.32 7.77 17.18
CA GLN A 505 -20.32 7.52 18.21
C GLN A 505 -19.01 8.30 17.97
N MET A 506 -18.81 8.85 16.77
CA MET A 506 -17.62 9.59 16.35
C MET A 506 -17.88 11.09 16.33
N PHE A 507 -17.95 11.72 17.50
CA PHE A 507 -18.23 13.16 17.62
C PHE A 507 -19.52 13.59 16.92
N GLY A 508 -20.56 12.75 16.93
CA GLY A 508 -21.80 13.01 16.18
C GLY A 508 -22.57 14.27 16.59
N GLN A 509 -22.23 14.85 17.75
CA GLN A 509 -22.79 16.11 18.25
C GLN A 509 -21.94 17.35 17.89
N SER A 510 -20.80 17.16 17.22
CA SER A 510 -19.88 18.26 16.87
C SER A 510 -20.45 19.13 15.76
N ARG A 511 -20.42 20.45 15.96
CA ARG A 511 -20.67 21.47 14.92
C ARG A 511 -19.38 21.94 14.28
N ILE A 512 -18.23 21.78 14.96
CA ILE A 512 -16.92 22.13 14.40
C ILE A 512 -16.47 21.09 13.37
N LEU A 513 -16.58 19.80 13.69
CA LEU A 513 -16.19 18.70 12.79
C LEU A 513 -17.32 18.37 11.82
N THR A 514 -17.53 19.26 10.84
CA THR A 514 -18.58 19.08 9.83
C THR A 514 -18.31 17.92 8.86
N SER A 515 -17.03 17.55 8.71
CA SER A 515 -16.60 16.46 7.83
C SER A 515 -16.56 15.14 8.60
N VAL A 516 -17.29 14.13 8.11
CA VAL A 516 -17.28 12.77 8.69
C VAL A 516 -15.87 12.18 8.65
N GLU A 517 -15.06 12.51 7.65
CA GLU A 517 -13.67 12.04 7.54
C GLU A 517 -12.79 12.62 8.65
N ASP A 518 -13.03 13.87 9.03
CA ASP A 518 -12.26 14.60 10.03
C ASP A 518 -12.60 14.08 11.43
N ALA A 519 -13.90 13.93 11.70
CA ALA A 519 -14.40 13.32 12.94
C ALA A 519 -13.90 11.88 13.10
N ARG A 520 -13.94 11.10 12.02
CA ARG A 520 -13.38 9.75 11.97
C ARG A 520 -11.87 9.76 12.23
N SER A 521 -11.13 10.67 11.59
CA SER A 521 -9.68 10.76 11.71
C SER A 521 -9.23 11.08 13.13
N LEU A 522 -9.91 12.02 13.77
CA LEU A 522 -9.67 12.34 15.17
C LEU A 522 -10.06 11.18 16.10
N PHE A 523 -11.25 10.58 15.89
CA PHE A 523 -11.77 9.51 16.76
C PHE A 523 -10.83 8.31 16.82
N PHE A 524 -10.34 7.85 15.66
CA PHE A 524 -9.40 6.74 15.61
C PHE A 524 -7.98 7.12 16.06
N SER A 525 -7.66 8.40 16.24
CA SER A 525 -6.38 8.81 16.84
C SER A 525 -6.36 8.69 18.37
N LEU A 526 -7.53 8.55 19.02
CA LEU A 526 -7.68 8.47 20.46
C LEU A 526 -7.07 7.19 21.05
N PRO A 527 -6.50 7.20 22.26
CA PRO A 527 -5.87 6.03 22.86
C PRO A 527 -6.93 5.12 23.50
N GLY A 528 -6.94 3.83 23.17
CA GLY A 528 -7.88 2.84 23.71
C GLY A 528 -8.29 1.81 22.67
N LYS A 529 -8.92 0.71 23.12
CA LYS A 529 -9.46 -0.32 22.21
C LYS A 529 -10.73 0.25 21.58
N SER A 530 -10.68 0.57 20.29
CA SER A 530 -11.67 1.40 19.59
C SER A 530 -13.11 0.87 19.61
N VAL A 531 -13.31 -0.41 19.92
CA VAL A 531 -14.63 -1.08 19.89
C VAL A 531 -15.54 -0.64 21.05
N SER A 532 -14.99 -0.05 22.12
CA SER A 532 -15.77 0.38 23.31
C SER A 532 -15.80 1.88 23.54
N ILE A 533 -15.20 2.69 22.66
CA ILE A 533 -15.11 4.13 22.85
C ILE A 533 -16.37 4.82 22.31
N SER A 534 -16.97 5.72 23.08
CA SER A 534 -17.98 6.70 22.61
C SER A 534 -17.61 8.11 23.05
N THR A 535 -18.00 9.09 22.25
CA THR A 535 -17.80 10.52 22.54
C THR A 535 -19.12 11.16 22.98
N HIS A 536 -19.11 11.93 24.07
CA HIS A 536 -20.28 12.70 24.52
C HIS A 536 -19.91 14.17 24.69
N LEU A 537 -20.70 15.09 24.10
CA LEU A 537 -20.46 16.53 24.20
C LEU A 537 -20.77 17.00 25.63
N LEU A 538 -19.77 17.55 26.31
CA LEU A 538 -19.91 18.18 27.62
C LEU A 538 -20.23 19.67 27.49
N PHE A 539 -19.49 20.34 26.62
CA PHE A 539 -19.56 21.79 26.48
C PHE A 539 -19.45 22.23 25.03
N GLN A 540 -20.17 23.29 24.69
CA GLN A 540 -20.11 23.95 23.39
C GLN A 540 -20.19 25.47 23.57
N GLY A 541 -19.21 26.19 23.04
CA GLY A 541 -19.11 27.65 23.12
C GLY A 541 -18.64 28.28 21.80
N GLY A 542 -18.88 29.58 21.64
CA GLY A 542 -18.37 30.35 20.50
C GLY A 542 -19.12 30.13 19.18
N ASP A 543 -20.42 30.43 19.13
CA ASP A 543 -21.10 30.63 17.84
C ASP A 543 -21.52 32.10 17.74
N VAL A 544 -20.52 32.98 17.58
CA VAL A 544 -20.70 34.45 17.59
C VAL A 544 -21.66 34.91 16.48
N ALA A 545 -21.86 34.10 15.44
CA ALA A 545 -22.75 34.42 14.32
C ALA A 545 -24.24 34.16 14.62
N ALA A 546 -24.59 33.38 15.65
CA ALA A 546 -25.95 32.89 15.85
C ALA A 546 -26.74 33.55 16.99
N THR A 547 -26.09 34.21 17.95
CA THR A 547 -26.76 34.74 19.15
C THR A 547 -26.26 36.13 19.52
N GLN A 548 -27.00 37.17 19.13
CA GLN A 548 -26.69 38.58 19.41
C GLN A 548 -26.83 39.00 20.89
N ASP A 549 -27.32 38.13 21.79
CA ASP A 549 -27.72 38.51 23.15
C ASP A 549 -27.16 37.62 24.29
N LEU A 550 -26.10 36.83 24.04
CA LEU A 550 -25.55 35.93 25.07
C LEU A 550 -24.10 36.27 25.43
N VAL A 551 -23.85 36.35 26.74
CA VAL A 551 -22.53 36.52 27.37
C VAL A 551 -21.55 35.50 26.76
N SER A 552 -20.39 35.98 26.30
CA SER A 552 -19.33 35.10 25.79
C SER A 552 -18.96 34.09 26.89
N PRO A 553 -18.95 32.79 26.59
CA PRO A 553 -18.61 31.77 27.59
C PRO A 553 -17.20 32.02 28.12
N THR A 554 -17.05 32.00 29.44
CA THR A 554 -15.75 32.12 30.10
C THR A 554 -15.07 30.75 30.20
N ILE A 555 -13.79 30.75 30.58
CA ILE A 555 -13.09 29.49 30.85
C ILE A 555 -13.72 28.74 32.04
N ASP A 556 -14.24 29.46 33.03
CA ASP A 556 -14.86 28.86 34.20
C ASP A 556 -16.14 28.08 33.84
N ASP A 557 -16.95 28.60 32.89
CA ASP A 557 -18.20 27.97 32.47
C ASP A 557 -17.99 26.54 31.91
N PHE A 558 -16.94 26.35 31.10
CA PHE A 558 -16.64 25.02 30.57
C PHE A 558 -15.80 24.19 31.54
N TYR A 559 -15.03 24.80 32.43
CA TYR A 559 -14.31 24.06 33.47
C TYR A 559 -15.27 23.33 34.41
N ASP A 560 -16.33 24.00 34.85
CA ASP A 560 -17.36 23.37 35.68
C ASP A 560 -17.91 22.10 34.99
N SER A 561 -18.12 22.18 33.67
CA SER A 561 -18.58 21.04 32.86
C SER A 561 -17.54 19.91 32.75
N ILE A 562 -16.25 20.21 32.84
CA ILE A 562 -15.17 19.22 32.74
C ILE A 562 -14.88 18.57 34.09
N LEU A 563 -15.00 19.31 35.19
CA LEU A 563 -14.72 18.80 36.54
C LEU A 563 -15.76 17.78 37.00
N GLU A 564 -16.94 17.77 36.39
CA GLU A 564 -17.98 16.77 36.62
C GLU A 564 -17.64 15.38 36.05
N THR A 565 -16.61 15.25 35.18
CA THR A 565 -16.22 13.98 34.57
C THR A 565 -14.88 13.42 35.07
N ASP A 566 -14.87 12.13 35.39
CA ASP A 566 -13.68 11.32 35.68
C ASP A 566 -13.09 10.64 34.43
N SER A 567 -13.54 11.01 33.23
CA SER A 567 -13.11 10.40 31.97
C SER A 567 -12.10 11.28 31.22
N PRO A 568 -11.32 10.70 30.28
CA PRO A 568 -10.51 11.49 29.37
C PRO A 568 -11.35 12.47 28.54
N THR A 569 -10.77 13.61 28.18
CA THR A 569 -11.48 14.65 27.44
C THR A 569 -10.77 15.04 26.14
N VAL A 570 -11.54 15.47 25.15
CA VAL A 570 -11.05 16.02 23.88
C VAL A 570 -11.57 17.44 23.71
N PHE A 571 -10.67 18.37 23.51
CA PHE A 571 -10.97 19.76 23.16
C PHE A 571 -10.86 19.88 21.64
N ILE A 572 -11.90 20.42 21.01
CA ILE A 572 -11.93 20.74 19.57
C ILE A 572 -12.16 22.25 19.47
N LEU A 573 -11.20 22.94 18.87
CA LEU A 573 -11.15 24.38 18.75
C LEU A 573 -11.19 24.75 17.27
N LYS A 574 -11.85 25.87 16.97
CA LYS A 574 -11.86 26.50 15.65
C LYS A 574 -11.34 27.92 15.73
N SER A 575 -10.39 28.27 14.86
CA SER A 575 -9.92 29.64 14.66
C SER A 575 -9.76 29.89 13.15
N GLY A 576 -10.64 30.71 12.59
CA GLY A 576 -10.79 30.89 11.15
C GLY A 576 -11.05 29.57 10.42
N SER A 577 -10.10 29.19 9.55
CA SER A 577 -10.11 27.93 8.79
C SER A 577 -9.40 26.76 9.49
N TYR A 578 -8.83 27.00 10.67
CA TYR A 578 -8.06 26.00 11.40
C TYR A 578 -8.93 25.30 12.44
N VAL A 579 -8.94 23.98 12.39
CA VAL A 579 -9.57 23.08 13.36
C VAL A 579 -8.47 22.27 14.01
N PHE A 580 -8.31 22.41 15.32
CA PHE A 580 -7.24 21.81 16.09
C PHE A 580 -7.68 21.63 17.55
N GLY A 581 -6.84 21.04 18.38
CA GLY A 581 -7.16 20.88 19.79
C GLY A 581 -6.24 19.92 20.52
N GLY A 582 -6.74 19.39 21.64
CA GLY A 582 -5.96 18.55 22.53
C GLY A 582 -6.76 17.43 23.15
N TYR A 583 -6.13 16.26 23.29
CA TYR A 583 -6.63 15.13 24.05
C TYR A 583 -5.94 15.08 25.41
N ALA A 584 -6.74 15.14 26.48
CA ALA A 584 -6.32 14.99 27.87
C ALA A 584 -6.59 13.56 28.32
N CYS A 585 -5.53 12.77 28.56
CA CYS A 585 -5.69 11.37 28.93
C CYS A 585 -6.07 11.13 30.39
N THR A 586 -6.00 12.15 31.23
CA THR A 586 -6.40 12.11 32.64
C THR A 586 -7.51 13.14 32.89
N PRO A 587 -8.36 12.91 33.90
CA PRO A 587 -9.36 13.89 34.33
C PRO A 587 -8.70 15.18 34.75
N TRP A 588 -9.44 16.28 34.57
CA TRP A 588 -9.04 17.58 35.10
C TRP A 588 -9.32 17.60 36.59
N ARG A 589 -8.45 18.25 37.37
CA ARG A 589 -8.57 18.29 38.83
C ARG A 589 -8.42 19.71 39.33
N ASP A 590 -9.18 19.99 40.38
CA ASP A 590 -9.06 21.22 41.15
C ASP A 590 -8.02 21.07 42.25
N GLY A 591 -7.00 21.91 42.17
CA GLY A 591 -5.96 22.02 43.19
C GLY A 591 -4.56 21.65 42.69
N PRO A 592 -3.56 21.90 43.53
CA PRO A 592 -2.19 21.49 43.25
C PRO A 592 -2.13 19.97 43.08
N GLY A 593 -1.34 19.50 42.12
CA GLY A 593 -1.15 18.09 41.85
C GLY A 593 -0.76 17.28 43.10
N PRO A 594 -0.89 15.95 43.06
CA PRO A 594 -0.68 15.07 44.21
C PRO A 594 0.70 15.24 44.87
N SER A 595 1.68 15.75 44.12
CA SER A 595 2.98 16.18 44.62
C SER A 595 3.04 17.72 44.75
N SER A 596 2.87 18.20 45.98
CA SER A 596 3.43 19.48 46.48
C SER A 596 3.32 20.70 45.53
N GLY A 597 2.11 21.24 45.32
CA GLY A 597 1.97 22.61 44.82
C GLY A 597 2.12 22.83 43.31
N SER A 598 2.40 21.80 42.52
CA SER A 598 2.53 21.94 41.06
C SER A 598 1.15 22.10 40.38
N PRO A 599 0.92 23.12 39.53
CA PRO A 599 -0.34 23.29 38.79
C PRO A 599 -0.46 22.36 37.57
N PHE A 600 0.50 21.44 37.39
CA PHE A 600 0.59 20.55 36.24
C PHE A 600 0.06 19.14 36.54
N PHE A 601 -0.64 18.57 35.57
CA PHE A 601 -1.14 17.19 35.58
C PHE A 601 -1.23 16.66 34.15
N GLY A 602 -1.76 15.44 33.97
CA GLY A 602 -1.79 14.78 32.68
C GLY A 602 -0.96 13.51 32.66
N GLY A 603 -0.87 12.89 31.48
CA GLY A 603 -0.08 11.69 31.28
C GLY A 603 0.54 11.63 29.89
N PRO A 604 1.42 10.65 29.65
CA PRO A 604 2.17 10.54 28.40
C PRO A 604 1.30 10.18 27.20
N LYS A 605 0.03 9.83 27.42
CA LYS A 605 -0.96 9.54 26.37
C LYS A 605 -1.68 10.79 25.88
N SER A 606 -1.53 11.95 26.54
CA SER A 606 -2.04 13.21 26.05
C SER A 606 -1.35 13.60 24.74
N PHE A 607 -2.07 14.29 23.85
CA PHE A 607 -1.51 14.78 22.59
C PHE A 607 -2.29 16.00 22.11
N LEU A 608 -1.63 16.86 21.35
CA LEU A 608 -2.26 17.90 20.57
C LEU A 608 -2.57 17.37 19.16
N PHE A 609 -3.49 17.99 18.44
CA PHE A 609 -3.80 17.63 17.08
C PHE A 609 -4.24 18.85 16.26
N SER A 610 -4.04 18.79 14.95
CA SER A 610 -4.59 19.72 13.97
C SER A 610 -5.29 18.91 12.89
N VAL A 611 -6.61 19.05 12.81
CA VAL A 611 -7.42 18.42 11.76
C VAL A 611 -7.15 19.10 10.42
N SER A 612 -7.07 20.44 10.40
CA SER A 612 -6.79 21.20 9.18
C SER A 612 -5.43 20.89 8.57
N CYS A 613 -4.44 20.56 9.39
CA CYS A 613 -3.11 20.16 8.95
C CYS A 613 -2.89 18.64 8.98
N ASP A 614 -3.95 17.86 9.24
CA ASP A 614 -3.92 16.39 9.30
C ASP A 614 -2.80 15.83 10.19
N LEU A 615 -2.58 16.39 11.39
CA LEU A 615 -1.43 16.06 12.23
C LEU A 615 -1.77 15.80 13.70
N LYS A 616 -1.12 14.81 14.31
CA LYS A 616 -1.05 14.57 15.75
C LYS A 616 0.31 15.01 16.28
N VAL A 617 0.32 15.75 17.37
CA VAL A 617 1.54 16.22 18.02
C VAL A 617 1.62 15.53 19.40
N PRO A 618 2.45 14.48 19.55
CA PRO A 618 2.51 13.70 20.78
C PRO A 618 3.17 14.50 21.91
N TYR A 619 2.80 14.18 23.15
CA TYR A 619 3.52 14.64 24.33
C TYR A 619 4.92 14.01 24.35
N MET A 620 5.95 14.85 24.39
CA MET A 620 7.34 14.43 24.39
C MET A 620 7.99 14.54 25.77
N GLY A 621 7.36 15.28 26.71
CA GLY A 621 7.90 15.50 28.06
C GLY A 621 9.30 16.14 28.06
N ARG A 622 9.57 16.96 27.03
CA ARG A 622 10.90 17.47 26.66
C ARG A 622 11.28 18.80 27.30
N ALA A 623 10.41 19.40 28.10
CA ALA A 623 10.84 20.43 29.04
C ALA A 623 11.92 19.79 29.94
N ARG A 624 13.19 19.95 29.54
CA ARG A 624 14.38 19.72 30.34
C ARG A 624 14.40 20.80 31.40
N ASN A 625 13.41 20.78 32.27
CA ASN A 625 13.46 21.63 33.43
C ASN A 625 14.61 21.09 34.27
N VAL A 626 15.65 21.91 34.46
CA VAL A 626 16.82 21.58 35.30
C VAL A 626 16.34 21.08 36.67
N GLN A 627 15.21 21.62 37.13
CA GLN A 627 14.48 21.21 38.32
C GLN A 627 14.02 19.74 38.32
N ARG A 628 13.65 19.17 37.17
CA ARG A 628 13.26 17.75 37.06
C ARG A 628 14.45 16.82 37.23
N GLU A 629 15.59 17.14 36.61
CA GLU A 629 16.82 16.39 36.82
C GLU A 629 17.34 16.55 38.26
N GLU A 630 17.23 17.73 38.85
CA GLU A 630 17.58 17.99 40.25
C GLU A 630 16.66 17.24 41.22
N ALA A 631 15.34 17.20 40.98
CA ALA A 631 14.37 16.45 41.79
C ALA A 631 14.60 14.93 41.71
N LEU A 632 14.87 14.40 40.51
CA LEU A 632 15.25 12.99 40.30
C LEU A 632 16.56 12.65 41.01
N ARG A 633 17.56 13.55 41.00
CA ARG A 633 18.83 13.37 41.72
C ARG A 633 18.68 13.46 43.23
N ALA A 634 17.70 14.21 43.72
CA ALA A 634 17.41 14.36 45.16
C ALA A 634 16.58 13.20 45.75
N GLY A 635 16.22 12.18 44.96
CA GLY A 635 15.39 11.06 45.43
C GLY A 635 13.95 11.43 45.73
N GLY A 636 13.44 12.52 45.13
CA GLY A 636 12.07 13.00 45.31
C GLY A 636 11.02 12.12 44.61
N GLU A 637 9.75 12.29 45.03
CA GLU A 637 8.56 11.68 44.40
C GLU A 637 8.49 11.91 42.88
N GLU A 638 7.73 11.05 42.18
CA GLU A 638 7.49 11.18 40.74
C GLU A 638 7.05 12.61 40.38
N VAL A 639 7.88 13.28 39.57
CA VAL A 639 7.56 14.60 39.03
C VAL A 639 6.34 14.45 38.11
N PRO A 640 5.23 15.15 38.38
CA PRO A 640 4.00 15.02 37.61
C PRO A 640 4.26 15.44 36.16
N HIS A 641 3.56 14.80 35.23
CA HIS A 641 3.70 15.13 33.81
C HIS A 641 3.19 16.57 33.56
N GLU A 642 3.99 17.38 32.88
CA GLU A 642 3.66 18.75 32.46
C GLU A 642 2.83 18.75 31.16
N ALA A 643 1.84 17.86 31.08
CA ALA A 643 1.05 17.68 29.87
C ALA A 643 -0.16 18.63 29.82
N LEU A 644 -0.72 18.98 30.98
CA LEU A 644 -1.86 19.87 31.16
C LEU A 644 -1.58 20.79 32.33
N ARG A 645 -2.15 21.99 32.29
CA ARG A 645 -2.10 22.95 33.40
C ARG A 645 -3.38 23.75 33.44
N ARG A 646 -3.85 24.00 34.67
CA ARG A 646 -4.86 25.01 34.98
C ARG A 646 -4.16 26.23 35.57
N GLY A 647 -4.44 27.39 35.01
CA GLY A 647 -4.05 28.68 35.57
C GLY A 647 -5.27 29.50 35.96
N GLU A 648 -5.07 30.55 36.73
CA GLU A 648 -6.10 31.56 36.98
C GLU A 648 -6.45 32.23 35.63
N GLY A 649 -7.68 32.01 35.15
CA GLY A 649 -8.13 32.52 33.85
C GLY A 649 -7.44 31.93 32.61
N MET A 650 -6.85 30.72 32.71
CA MET A 650 -6.31 30.04 31.53
C MET A 650 -6.27 28.52 31.65
N VAL A 651 -6.35 27.87 30.50
CA VAL A 651 -6.15 26.42 30.33
C VAL A 651 -4.94 26.24 29.42
N SER A 652 -4.01 25.33 29.75
CA SER A 652 -2.95 24.99 28.80
C SER A 652 -2.72 23.49 28.63
N PHE A 653 -2.46 23.11 27.39
CA PHE A 653 -1.82 21.84 27.06
C PHE A 653 -0.32 22.13 26.96
N GLY A 654 0.44 21.52 27.85
CA GLY A 654 1.85 21.81 28.01
C GLY A 654 2.08 23.11 28.76
N GLU A 655 3.35 23.50 28.87
CA GLU A 655 3.70 24.75 29.53
C GLU A 655 3.31 25.96 28.67
N GLN A 656 3.61 25.89 27.37
CA GLN A 656 3.41 26.99 26.40
C GLN A 656 2.87 26.50 25.05
N ASP A 657 2.66 25.19 24.86
CA ASP A 657 2.38 24.62 23.54
C ASP A 657 1.02 25.03 22.99
N LEU A 658 -0.01 25.00 23.82
CA LEU A 658 -1.32 25.58 23.52
C LEU A 658 -1.90 26.17 24.81
N VAL A 659 -2.10 27.49 24.83
CA VAL A 659 -2.66 28.24 25.95
C VAL A 659 -3.95 28.90 25.50
N ILE A 660 -5.02 28.62 26.22
CA ILE A 660 -6.37 29.14 26.02
C ILE A 660 -6.62 30.18 27.12
N SER A 661 -6.92 31.43 26.73
CA SER A 661 -7.20 32.55 27.64
C SER A 661 -8.67 32.58 28.06
N ASP A 662 -8.96 33.17 29.22
CA ASP A 662 -10.33 33.24 29.80
C ASP A 662 -11.38 33.79 28.84
N ASP A 663 -10.99 34.83 28.11
CA ASP A 663 -11.84 35.54 27.16
C ASP A 663 -11.89 34.90 25.77
N LEU A 664 -11.13 33.82 25.55
CA LEU A 664 -10.94 33.14 24.26
C LEU A 664 -10.39 34.04 23.14
N THR A 665 -9.98 35.28 23.41
CA THR A 665 -9.56 36.24 22.38
C THR A 665 -8.06 36.26 22.11
N ALA A 666 -7.27 35.94 23.14
CA ALA A 666 -5.81 36.06 23.13
C ALA A 666 -5.12 34.71 23.42
N CYS A 667 -5.58 33.65 22.75
CA CYS A 667 -4.98 32.32 22.88
C CYS A 667 -3.62 32.28 22.16
N THR A 668 -2.72 31.42 22.63
CA THR A 668 -1.36 31.32 22.05
C THR A 668 -0.94 29.88 21.80
N THR A 669 -0.07 29.67 20.80
CA THR A 669 0.54 28.36 20.56
C THR A 669 2.04 28.49 20.34
N LYS A 670 2.81 27.58 20.95
CA LYS A 670 4.26 27.49 20.79
C LYS A 670 4.72 26.07 21.02
N LEU A 671 4.56 25.24 19.99
CA LEU A 671 4.93 23.82 20.01
C LEU A 671 6.44 23.63 20.25
N GLU A 672 6.83 22.37 20.43
CA GLU A 672 8.18 21.89 20.76
C GLU A 672 8.64 22.14 22.21
N GLY A 673 7.74 22.57 23.09
CA GLY A 673 7.97 22.65 24.54
C GLY A 673 7.70 21.30 25.21
N SER A 674 6.43 21.03 25.50
CA SER A 674 5.94 19.76 26.02
C SER A 674 5.47 18.82 24.91
N TYR A 675 4.97 19.36 23.80
CA TYR A 675 4.42 18.62 22.66
C TYR A 675 5.20 18.96 21.39
N GLY A 676 5.65 17.97 20.63
CA GLY A 676 6.47 18.27 19.46
C GLY A 676 6.62 17.13 18.46
N VAL A 677 6.92 17.51 17.22
CA VAL A 677 7.25 16.62 16.09
C VAL A 677 8.58 17.02 15.42
N GLY A 678 9.27 18.03 15.96
CA GLY A 678 10.48 18.62 15.41
C GLY A 678 10.24 19.75 14.42
N LEU A 679 9.23 20.60 14.67
CA LEU A 679 9.00 21.84 13.91
C LEU A 679 10.11 22.87 14.18
N GLY A 680 10.33 23.79 13.23
CA GLY A 680 11.15 24.97 13.46
C GLY A 680 10.45 25.98 14.38
N GLU A 681 11.18 26.97 14.89
CA GLU A 681 10.65 27.89 15.91
C GLU A 681 9.47 28.73 15.41
N ASP A 682 9.50 29.16 14.16
CA ASP A 682 8.44 29.97 13.57
C ASP A 682 7.22 29.10 13.22
N GLU A 683 7.45 27.92 12.64
CA GLU A 683 6.37 26.98 12.35
C GLU A 683 5.70 26.52 13.65
N ALA A 684 6.46 26.25 14.71
CA ALA A 684 5.93 25.85 16.01
C ALA A 684 4.97 26.88 16.61
N LYS A 685 5.12 28.17 16.28
CA LYS A 685 4.24 29.25 16.72
C LYS A 685 3.00 29.41 15.86
N THR A 686 3.01 28.99 14.60
CA THR A 686 1.89 29.24 13.68
C THR A 686 1.17 27.98 13.22
N PHE A 687 1.68 26.79 13.54
CA PHE A 687 1.22 25.53 12.95
C PHE A 687 -0.25 25.20 13.23
N LEU A 688 -0.74 25.43 14.46
CA LEU A 688 -2.10 25.05 14.83
C LEU A 688 -3.16 26.00 14.28
N ALA A 689 -2.94 27.31 14.41
CA ALA A 689 -3.95 28.34 14.15
C ALA A 689 -3.56 29.34 13.04
N GLY A 690 -2.46 29.11 12.32
CA GLY A 690 -1.91 30.04 11.34
C GLY A 690 -1.22 31.28 11.93
N SER A 691 -1.32 31.52 13.24
CA SER A 691 -0.69 32.63 13.94
C SER A 691 -0.34 32.27 15.39
N ASN A 692 0.63 32.99 15.99
CA ASN A 692 1.08 32.78 17.36
C ASN A 692 0.06 33.20 18.42
N VAL A 693 -0.72 34.25 18.10
CA VAL A 693 -1.79 34.77 18.96
C VAL A 693 -3.06 34.81 18.12
N PHE A 694 -4.11 34.13 18.57
CA PHE A 694 -5.33 33.95 17.80
C PHE A 694 -6.57 33.95 18.72
N PRO A 695 -7.72 34.41 18.21
CA PRO A 695 -9.00 34.20 18.87
C PRO A 695 -9.53 32.79 18.56
N ILE A 696 -10.27 32.19 19.49
CA ILE A 696 -11.04 30.97 19.25
C ILE A 696 -12.45 31.38 18.87
N ASP A 697 -12.85 31.04 17.64
CA ASP A 697 -14.19 31.32 17.15
C ASP A 697 -15.21 30.41 17.84
N SER A 698 -14.90 29.11 17.93
CA SER A 698 -15.75 28.06 18.50
C SER A 698 -14.94 27.03 19.27
N ILE A 699 -15.51 26.52 20.36
CA ILE A 699 -14.93 25.48 21.21
C ILE A 699 -15.98 24.39 21.51
N GLU A 700 -15.56 23.14 21.43
CA GLU A 700 -16.34 21.98 21.84
C GLU A 700 -15.48 21.04 22.68
N ILE A 701 -16.07 20.51 23.76
CA ILE A 701 -15.37 19.65 24.69
C ILE A 701 -16.16 18.36 24.83
N PHE A 702 -15.49 17.24 24.57
CA PHE A 702 -16.08 15.91 24.58
C PHE A 702 -15.47 15.07 25.69
N GLU A 703 -16.33 14.34 26.38
CA GLU A 703 -15.96 13.21 27.23
C GLU A 703 -15.74 11.96 26.38
N ILE A 704 -14.71 11.18 26.72
CA ILE A 704 -14.40 9.90 26.08
C ILE A 704 -14.73 8.76 27.05
N ILE A 705 -15.86 8.10 26.81
CA ILE A 705 -16.32 6.94 27.59
C ILE A 705 -15.70 5.69 26.98
N GLN A 706 -14.97 4.89 27.76
CA GLN A 706 -14.16 3.73 27.28
C GLN A 706 -14.68 2.37 27.71
#